data_AF-A0A445C4E2-F1
#
_entry.id   AF-A0A445C4E2-F1
#
_cell.length_a   1.000
_cell.length_b   1.000
_cell.length_c   1.000
_cell.angle_alpha   90.00
_cell.angle_beta   90.00
_cell.angle_gamma   90.00
#
_symmetry.space_group_name_H-M   'P 1'
#
loop_
_entity.id
_entity.type
_entity.pdbx_description
1 polymer ?
#
loop_
_entity_poly.entity_id
_entity_poly.type
_entity_poly.pdbx_seq_one_letter_code
_entity_poly.pdbx_strand_id
1 'polypeptide(L)'
;MEIEEARAKVSETSAKKYNDVLDAHEKIKDLENTLKDVAKELQNSNKEKESIEKRRTKALKKHTELELDVKDLQEKITGNIRANEDAARQLKILERNIQDSNDELERIRPMYEEQVMEEKEITKRIMEREKQLSILYQKQGRATQFSSKAARDKWLRKEIEDLERVLSSNSGQGKMLLEEIGRLKGELDGCDETIEKCRSQITTLQSHIDQSRQGFNKYKVQRDKLLDKRKSLWDKENTLTAEIDKLRAEVEKAEKSLDHAITGDVRRGMNSVRKICSEYNISGVYGPIIELLNCEEKFFTAVEVTAGNSLFHVVVENDDTSTQIIRHLNAHKGGRVTFIPLNRVRAPRITYPQSSDVIPLLKKLNFKHDYNPAFSQVFARTVVCKNLDVASRVARIDGLDCITLDGDQVSRKGSMTGGFYDHRRSKLKFMNIIKQNEDEIHSKEEELMKVRSDLQEIDQKITELVSEQQKIEAECAHGKSEMEQFKQDIANANKQKQLISKALSKKEKSLLDVQNQIEQLKASMAMKTAEMGTELIDHLTPEEKKLLSGLNPEIKELKEQLVACKTDRIETEARKAELETNLTTNLRRRKQELEAVISSADDDTLGVNAGLKAQELSDAKLLVDDATQQLRRVSDSISARSKEIKQIKEEINKLKSLEDEYERKLQEETKELEQLLSKKKIYSAKEEEYTKKIRELGRLTSDAFETYKRRNIKELHKALHRCNDQLQQFSHVNKKALDQYINFTEQREELQKRQAELDAGDEKIRELISVLDQRKDESIERTFKGVAWHFQKVFSELVPGDDGLLFMMKKKEGGHDDDEDGTREANPEGRVEKYIGVKVKVSFTGQGETQS
;
A
#
# COMPACT_ATOMS: atom_id res chain seq x y z
N MET A 1 -59.31 8.03 -14.68
CA MET A 1 -59.07 6.63 -14.32
C MET A 1 -57.87 6.06 -15.07
N GLU A 2 -57.92 5.92 -16.41
CA GLU A 2 -56.79 5.39 -17.21
C GLU A 2 -55.48 6.18 -17.03
N ILE A 3 -55.53 7.52 -16.95
CA ILE A 3 -54.36 8.37 -16.69
C ILE A 3 -53.78 8.15 -15.28
N GLU A 4 -54.62 7.77 -14.30
CA GLU A 4 -54.16 7.52 -12.92
C GLU A 4 -53.55 6.14 -12.74
N GLU A 5 -54.08 5.13 -13.44
CA GLU A 5 -53.44 3.80 -13.51
C GLU A 5 -52.10 3.85 -14.25
N ALA A 6 -52.02 4.60 -15.36
CA ALA A 6 -50.76 4.82 -16.07
C ALA A 6 -49.73 5.54 -15.17
N ARG A 7 -50.18 6.55 -14.41
CA ARG A 7 -49.33 7.25 -13.43
C ARG A 7 -48.82 6.33 -12.32
N ALA A 8 -49.69 5.48 -11.76
CA ALA A 8 -49.32 4.56 -10.69
C ALA A 8 -48.26 3.55 -11.16
N LYS A 9 -48.42 3.00 -12.38
CA LYS A 9 -47.44 2.09 -12.98
C LYS A 9 -46.09 2.75 -13.21
N VAL A 10 -46.05 3.96 -13.79
CA VAL A 10 -44.80 4.71 -14.00
C VAL A 10 -44.14 5.07 -12.66
N SER A 11 -44.92 5.44 -11.65
CA SER A 11 -44.38 5.74 -10.32
C SER A 11 -43.76 4.53 -9.62
N GLU A 12 -44.34 3.34 -9.80
CA GLU A 12 -43.81 2.10 -9.21
C GLU A 12 -42.53 1.64 -9.92
N THR A 13 -42.45 1.77 -11.24
CA THR A 13 -41.23 1.45 -12.01
C THR A 13 -40.10 2.43 -11.72
N SER A 14 -40.40 3.74 -11.62
CA SER A 14 -39.39 4.75 -11.29
C SER A 14 -38.84 4.58 -9.88
N ALA A 15 -39.67 4.18 -8.90
CA ALA A 15 -39.21 3.93 -7.53
C ALA A 15 -38.27 2.71 -7.45
N LYS A 16 -38.56 1.63 -8.18
CA LYS A 16 -37.67 0.45 -8.25
C LYS A 16 -36.32 0.81 -8.88
N LYS A 17 -36.33 1.51 -10.01
CA LYS A 17 -35.08 1.93 -10.68
C LYS A 17 -34.27 2.94 -9.88
N TYR A 18 -34.92 3.82 -9.12
CA TYR A 18 -34.22 4.74 -8.23
C TYR A 18 -33.43 4.01 -7.14
N ASN A 19 -34.00 2.94 -6.57
CA ASN A 19 -33.29 2.08 -5.62
C ASN A 19 -32.13 1.33 -6.29
N ASP A 20 -32.32 0.82 -7.51
CA ASP A 20 -31.25 0.15 -8.27
C ASP A 20 -30.06 1.09 -8.56
N VAL A 21 -30.33 2.38 -8.83
CA VAL A 21 -29.30 3.42 -9.00
C VAL A 21 -28.55 3.69 -7.70
N LEU A 22 -29.26 3.80 -6.57
CA LEU A 22 -28.64 3.98 -5.25
C LEU A 22 -27.75 2.79 -4.88
N ASP A 23 -28.21 1.56 -5.11
CA ASP A 23 -27.44 0.34 -4.87
C ASP A 23 -26.18 0.26 -5.77
N ALA A 24 -26.29 0.68 -7.03
CA ALA A 24 -25.14 0.78 -7.93
C ALA A 24 -24.14 1.83 -7.46
N HIS A 25 -24.61 2.97 -6.97
CA HIS A 25 -23.78 4.07 -6.47
C HIS A 25 -23.02 3.68 -5.19
N GLU A 26 -23.67 2.97 -4.25
CA GLU A 26 -23.01 2.43 -3.06
C GLU A 26 -21.93 1.40 -3.43
N LYS A 27 -22.22 0.48 -4.35
CA LYS A 27 -21.23 -0.51 -4.83
C LYS A 27 -20.05 0.14 -5.55
N ILE A 28 -20.28 1.16 -6.37
CA ILE A 28 -19.20 1.94 -7.01
C ILE A 28 -18.31 2.57 -5.95
N LYS A 29 -18.90 3.18 -4.92
CA LYS A 29 -18.15 3.83 -3.85
C LYS A 29 -17.31 2.84 -3.02
N ASP A 30 -17.85 1.66 -2.74
CA ASP A 30 -17.12 0.60 -2.04
C ASP A 30 -15.97 0.05 -2.91
N LEU A 31 -16.20 -0.14 -4.21
CA LEU A 31 -15.17 -0.52 -5.17
C LEU A 31 -14.10 0.58 -5.34
N GLU A 32 -14.46 1.86 -5.28
CA GLU A 32 -13.50 2.97 -5.33
C GLU A 32 -12.64 3.06 -4.05
N ASN A 33 -13.20 2.70 -2.89
CA ASN A 33 -12.44 2.61 -1.64
C ASN A 33 -11.47 1.43 -1.66
N THR A 34 -11.93 0.24 -2.05
CA THR A 34 -11.05 -0.93 -2.21
C THR A 34 -9.97 -0.70 -3.25
N LEU A 35 -10.28 -0.02 -4.37
CA LEU A 35 -9.27 0.40 -5.36
C LEU A 35 -8.20 1.31 -4.75
N LYS A 36 -8.58 2.27 -3.90
CA LYS A 36 -7.60 3.14 -3.20
C LYS A 36 -6.71 2.36 -2.25
N ASP A 37 -7.27 1.38 -1.54
CA ASP A 37 -6.50 0.57 -0.60
C ASP A 37 -5.53 -0.36 -1.33
N VAL A 38 -5.99 -1.09 -2.35
CA VAL A 38 -5.12 -1.94 -3.19
C VAL A 38 -4.06 -1.11 -3.93
N ALA A 39 -4.39 0.12 -4.37
CA ALA A 39 -3.42 1.02 -4.99
C ALA A 39 -2.33 1.50 -4.01
N LYS A 40 -2.67 1.78 -2.74
CA LYS A 40 -1.69 2.08 -1.69
C LYS A 40 -0.80 0.87 -1.39
N GLU A 41 -1.38 -0.33 -1.31
CA GLU A 41 -0.61 -1.55 -1.12
C GLU A 41 0.36 -1.81 -2.28
N LEU A 42 -0.07 -1.58 -3.53
CA LEU A 42 0.79 -1.66 -4.71
C LEU A 42 1.95 -0.65 -4.62
N GLN A 43 1.68 0.59 -4.17
CA GLN A 43 2.73 1.59 -3.98
C GLN A 43 3.74 1.16 -2.91
N ASN A 44 3.27 0.57 -1.80
CA ASN A 44 4.14 0.06 -0.75
C ASN A 44 5.01 -1.11 -1.25
N SER A 45 4.44 -2.08 -1.96
CA SER A 45 5.22 -3.18 -2.55
C SER A 45 6.20 -2.70 -3.62
N ASN A 46 5.89 -1.64 -4.38
CA ASN A 46 6.87 -1.04 -5.29
C ASN A 46 8.06 -0.40 -4.55
N LYS A 47 7.82 0.30 -3.42
CA LYS A 47 8.90 0.83 -2.58
C LYS A 47 9.75 -0.30 -1.97
N GLU A 48 9.10 -1.37 -1.54
CA GLU A 48 9.77 -2.58 -1.04
C GLU A 48 10.61 -3.25 -2.13
N LYS A 49 10.10 -3.36 -3.35
CA LYS A 49 10.87 -3.86 -4.50
C LYS A 49 12.12 -3.01 -4.75
N GLU A 50 12.00 -1.69 -4.71
CA GLU A 50 13.14 -0.79 -4.94
C GLU A 50 14.22 -0.93 -3.84
N SER A 51 13.81 -1.11 -2.58
CA SER A 51 14.74 -1.33 -1.47
C SER A 51 15.46 -2.70 -1.58
N ILE A 52 14.73 -3.75 -1.98
CA ILE A 52 15.30 -5.08 -2.21
C ILE A 52 16.24 -5.07 -3.44
N GLU A 53 15.91 -4.36 -4.52
CA GLU A 53 16.80 -4.19 -5.68
C GLU A 53 18.10 -3.48 -5.30
N LYS A 54 18.03 -2.42 -4.47
CA LYS A 54 19.23 -1.75 -3.93
C LYS A 54 20.05 -2.69 -3.04
N ARG A 55 19.42 -3.54 -2.25
CA ARG A 55 20.10 -4.56 -1.43
C ARG A 55 20.77 -5.62 -2.31
N ARG A 56 20.07 -6.13 -3.32
CA ARG A 56 20.58 -7.13 -4.27
C ARG A 56 21.79 -6.59 -5.04
N THR A 57 21.72 -5.37 -5.56
CA THR A 57 22.83 -4.77 -6.31
C THR A 57 24.08 -4.57 -5.44
N LYS A 58 23.93 -4.15 -4.18
CA LYS A 58 25.04 -4.09 -3.22
C LYS A 58 25.63 -5.47 -2.92
N ALA A 59 24.78 -6.47 -2.69
CA ALA A 59 25.21 -7.85 -2.45
C ALA A 59 25.94 -8.43 -3.68
N LEU A 60 25.43 -8.16 -4.88
CA LEU A 60 26.04 -8.61 -6.14
C LEU A 60 27.43 -8.02 -6.34
N LYS A 61 27.61 -6.71 -6.07
CA LYS A 61 28.93 -6.06 -6.13
C LYS A 61 29.93 -6.71 -5.19
N LYS A 62 29.50 -6.94 -3.94
CA LYS A 62 30.34 -7.59 -2.93
C LYS A 62 30.67 -9.04 -3.31
N HIS A 63 29.71 -9.79 -3.86
CA HIS A 63 29.96 -11.13 -4.40
C HIS A 63 31.01 -11.09 -5.51
N THR A 64 30.88 -10.19 -6.49
CA THR A 64 31.84 -10.10 -7.60
C THR A 64 33.24 -9.68 -7.15
N GLU A 65 33.34 -8.78 -6.16
CA GLU A 65 34.64 -8.39 -5.58
C GLU A 65 35.30 -9.58 -4.88
N LEU A 66 34.55 -10.30 -4.03
CA LEU A 66 35.05 -11.48 -3.33
C LEU A 66 35.39 -12.63 -4.29
N GLU A 67 34.66 -12.77 -5.39
CA GLU A 67 34.91 -13.82 -6.39
C GLU A 67 36.23 -13.59 -7.11
N LEU A 68 36.53 -12.33 -7.47
CA LEU A 68 37.82 -11.94 -8.03
C LEU A 68 38.95 -12.14 -7.01
N ASP A 69 38.76 -11.70 -5.75
CA ASP A 69 39.75 -11.90 -4.68
C ASP A 69 40.10 -13.37 -4.47
N VAL A 70 39.08 -14.25 -4.39
CA VAL A 70 39.28 -15.70 -4.20
C VAL A 70 40.02 -16.30 -5.38
N LYS A 71 39.68 -15.89 -6.61
CA LYS A 71 40.34 -16.39 -7.82
C LYS A 71 41.80 -15.96 -7.89
N ASP A 72 42.10 -14.70 -7.59
CA ASP A 72 43.47 -14.17 -7.54
C ASP A 72 44.31 -14.87 -6.47
N LEU A 73 43.71 -15.14 -5.30
CA LEU A 73 44.36 -15.89 -4.22
C LEU A 73 44.60 -17.36 -4.61
N GLN A 74 43.64 -18.01 -5.27
CA GLN A 74 43.81 -19.38 -5.78
C GLN A 74 44.89 -19.47 -6.86
N GLU A 75 44.98 -18.50 -7.77
CA GLU A 75 46.06 -18.42 -8.76
C GLU A 75 47.43 -18.22 -8.09
N LYS A 76 47.51 -17.37 -7.05
CA LYS A 76 48.73 -17.20 -6.26
C LYS A 76 49.12 -18.48 -5.50
N ILE A 77 48.15 -19.17 -4.89
CA ILE A 77 48.39 -20.43 -4.16
C ILE A 77 48.88 -21.50 -5.13
N THR A 78 48.23 -21.69 -6.27
CA THR A 78 48.66 -22.67 -7.28
C THR A 78 50.02 -22.33 -7.87
N GLY A 79 50.33 -21.04 -8.05
CA GLY A 79 51.66 -20.56 -8.42
C GLY A 79 52.73 -20.90 -7.38
N ASN A 80 52.46 -20.64 -6.09
CA ASN A 80 53.37 -20.97 -4.99
C ASN A 80 53.57 -22.48 -4.83
N ILE A 81 52.51 -23.29 -4.95
CA ILE A 81 52.61 -24.76 -4.88
C ILE A 81 53.52 -25.28 -5.99
N ARG A 82 53.36 -24.80 -7.23
CA ARG A 82 54.24 -25.21 -8.35
C ARG A 82 55.69 -24.80 -8.11
N ALA A 83 55.92 -23.58 -7.64
CA ALA A 83 57.25 -23.10 -7.29
C ALA A 83 57.88 -23.95 -6.16
N ASN A 84 57.08 -24.37 -5.18
CA ASN A 84 57.51 -25.21 -4.07
C ASN A 84 57.81 -26.65 -4.53
N GLU A 85 56.98 -27.24 -5.40
CA GLU A 85 57.21 -28.55 -6.01
C GLU A 85 58.48 -28.56 -6.88
N ASP A 86 58.73 -27.49 -7.63
CA ASP A 86 59.95 -27.32 -8.41
C ASP A 86 61.18 -27.15 -7.52
N ALA A 87 61.08 -26.34 -6.45
CA ALA A 87 62.14 -26.17 -5.46
C ALA A 87 62.45 -27.49 -4.73
N ALA A 88 61.43 -28.26 -4.34
CA ALA A 88 61.58 -29.56 -3.69
C ALA A 88 62.21 -30.62 -4.61
N ARG A 89 61.85 -30.62 -5.91
CA ARG A 89 62.51 -31.46 -6.91
C ARG A 89 63.98 -31.09 -7.08
N GLN A 90 64.28 -29.80 -7.20
CA GLN A 90 65.67 -29.32 -7.27
C GLN A 90 66.45 -29.66 -6.00
N LEU A 91 65.83 -29.55 -4.83
CA LEU A 91 66.44 -29.88 -3.56
C LEU A 91 66.77 -31.37 -3.46
N LYS A 92 65.87 -32.28 -3.88
CA LYS A 92 66.17 -33.72 -3.95
C LYS A 92 67.36 -34.04 -4.86
N ILE A 93 67.44 -33.41 -6.02
CA ILE A 93 68.58 -33.58 -6.95
C ILE A 93 69.86 -33.06 -6.29
N LEU A 94 69.79 -31.90 -5.65
CA LEU A 94 70.92 -31.28 -4.97
C LEU A 94 71.40 -32.08 -3.76
N GLU A 95 70.49 -32.67 -2.98
CA GLU A 95 70.81 -33.55 -1.85
C GLU A 95 71.51 -34.82 -2.32
N ARG A 96 71.08 -35.39 -3.45
CA ARG A 96 71.79 -36.51 -4.08
C ARG A 96 73.20 -36.11 -4.49
N ASN A 97 73.37 -34.95 -5.13
CA ASN A 97 74.70 -34.44 -5.51
C ASN A 97 75.58 -34.13 -4.29
N ILE A 98 75.00 -33.63 -3.20
CA ILE A 98 75.71 -33.42 -1.92
C ILE A 98 76.15 -34.76 -1.33
N GLN A 99 75.29 -35.77 -1.38
CA GLN A 99 75.63 -37.12 -0.91
C GLN A 99 76.74 -37.72 -1.75
N ASP A 100 76.63 -37.69 -3.08
CA ASP A 100 77.66 -38.20 -3.99
C ASP A 100 79.00 -37.48 -3.77
N SER A 101 78.97 -36.15 -3.58
CA SER A 101 80.19 -35.36 -3.28
C SER A 101 80.77 -35.68 -1.91
N ASN A 102 79.94 -35.91 -0.88
CA ASN A 102 80.40 -36.30 0.45
C ASN A 102 80.99 -37.71 0.45
N ASP A 103 80.38 -38.66 -0.26
CA ASP A 103 80.87 -40.03 -0.39
C ASP A 103 82.22 -40.06 -1.11
N GLU A 104 82.40 -39.23 -2.15
CA GLU A 104 83.69 -39.05 -2.83
C GLU A 104 84.73 -38.42 -1.87
N LEU A 105 84.32 -37.44 -1.07
CA LEU A 105 85.18 -36.82 -0.06
C LEU A 105 85.60 -37.80 1.04
N GLU A 106 84.69 -38.65 1.52
CA GLU A 106 84.97 -39.70 2.50
C GLU A 106 85.93 -40.76 1.98
N ARG A 107 85.95 -41.02 0.66
CA ARG A 107 86.95 -41.91 0.03
C ARG A 107 88.31 -41.24 -0.12
N ILE A 108 88.35 -39.96 -0.49
CA ILE A 108 89.60 -39.22 -0.72
C ILE A 108 90.27 -38.82 0.60
N ARG A 109 89.50 -38.54 1.66
CA ARG A 109 90.03 -38.14 2.97
C ARG A 109 91.07 -39.11 3.56
N PRO A 110 90.80 -40.43 3.67
CA PRO A 110 91.77 -41.38 4.20
C PRO A 110 92.98 -41.52 3.28
N MET A 111 92.80 -41.47 1.95
CA MET A 111 93.92 -41.50 1.00
C MET A 111 94.83 -40.28 1.17
N TYR A 112 94.25 -39.08 1.34
CA TYR A 112 95.01 -37.87 1.63
C TYR A 112 95.71 -37.93 3.00
N GLU A 113 95.03 -38.45 4.03
CA GLU A 113 95.64 -38.61 5.36
C GLU A 113 96.80 -39.61 5.34
N GLU A 114 96.67 -40.73 4.61
CA GLU A 114 97.71 -41.71 4.40
C GLU A 114 98.90 -41.11 3.64
N GLN A 115 98.66 -40.41 2.54
CA GLN A 115 99.70 -39.70 1.77
C GLN A 115 100.39 -38.60 2.59
N VAL A 116 99.66 -37.87 3.45
CA VAL A 116 100.25 -36.88 4.38
C VAL A 116 101.10 -37.57 5.44
N MET A 117 100.71 -38.75 5.92
CA MET A 117 101.49 -39.53 6.87
C MET A 117 102.76 -40.09 6.21
N GLU A 118 102.66 -40.63 4.99
CA GLU A 118 103.80 -41.05 4.19
C GLU A 118 104.74 -39.89 3.88
N GLU A 119 104.22 -38.72 3.47
CA GLU A 119 105.03 -37.52 3.25
C GLU A 119 105.76 -37.10 4.52
N LYS A 120 105.06 -37.09 5.68
CA LYS A 120 105.68 -36.78 6.98
C LYS A 120 106.76 -37.78 7.34
N GLU A 121 106.56 -39.06 7.08
CA GLU A 121 107.53 -40.11 7.39
C GLU A 121 108.76 -40.02 6.47
N ILE A 122 108.57 -39.83 5.16
CA ILE A 122 109.65 -39.61 4.19
C ILE A 122 110.40 -38.31 4.52
N THR A 123 109.69 -37.23 4.85
CA THR A 123 110.30 -35.95 5.26
C THR A 123 111.09 -36.11 6.55
N LYS A 124 110.58 -36.86 7.53
CA LYS A 124 111.31 -37.17 8.76
C LYS A 124 112.57 -37.97 8.48
N ARG A 125 112.49 -38.99 7.61
CA ARG A 125 113.66 -39.78 7.16
C ARG A 125 114.68 -38.91 6.43
N ILE A 126 114.24 -38.03 5.51
CA ILE A 126 115.13 -37.07 4.83
C ILE A 126 115.78 -36.14 5.85
N MET A 127 115.01 -35.55 6.77
CA MET A 127 115.55 -34.69 7.82
C MET A 127 116.56 -35.44 8.68
N GLU A 128 116.31 -36.69 9.06
CA GLU A 128 117.26 -37.51 9.80
C GLU A 128 118.55 -37.76 9.01
N ARG A 129 118.46 -38.10 7.72
CA ARG A 129 119.63 -38.35 6.84
C ARG A 129 120.40 -37.07 6.49
N GLU A 130 119.73 -35.97 6.14
CA GLU A 130 120.35 -34.66 5.90
C GLU A 130 121.00 -34.11 7.16
N LYS A 131 120.39 -34.37 8.33
CA LYS A 131 120.98 -34.03 9.62
C LYS A 131 122.21 -34.89 9.92
N GLN A 132 122.19 -36.19 9.64
CA GLN A 132 123.38 -37.06 9.71
C GLN A 132 124.48 -36.55 8.78
N LEU A 133 124.14 -36.17 7.54
CA LEU A 133 125.06 -35.58 6.58
C LEU A 133 125.65 -34.24 7.06
N SER A 134 124.81 -33.32 7.55
CA SER A 134 125.25 -32.05 8.12
C SER A 134 126.12 -32.25 9.36
N ILE A 135 125.88 -33.29 10.16
CA ILE A 135 126.72 -33.63 11.32
C ILE A 135 128.10 -34.09 10.86
N LEU A 136 128.18 -34.93 9.83
CA LEU A 136 129.47 -35.36 9.30
C LEU A 136 130.26 -34.19 8.69
N TYR A 137 129.60 -33.28 7.97
CA TYR A 137 130.21 -32.04 7.48
C TYR A 137 130.60 -31.07 8.61
N GLN A 138 129.74 -30.90 9.62
CA GLN A 138 130.06 -30.08 10.78
C GLN A 138 131.22 -30.69 11.57
N LYS A 139 131.24 -32.01 11.82
CA LYS A 139 132.36 -32.72 12.44
C LYS A 139 133.67 -32.50 11.68
N GLN A 140 133.64 -32.61 10.35
CA GLN A 140 134.77 -32.27 9.49
C GLN A 140 135.23 -30.82 9.66
N GLY A 141 134.29 -29.87 9.83
CA GLY A 141 134.60 -28.46 10.10
C GLY A 141 134.99 -28.14 11.55
N ARG A 142 134.59 -28.94 12.54
CA ARG A 142 134.81 -28.64 13.98
C ARG A 142 136.27 -28.79 14.40
N ALA A 143 137.01 -29.68 13.75
CA ALA A 143 138.46 -29.81 13.93
C ALA A 143 139.21 -28.54 13.48
N THR A 144 138.65 -27.81 12.49
CA THR A 144 139.19 -26.50 12.05
C THR A 144 138.75 -25.32 12.93
N GLN A 145 137.61 -25.42 13.63
CA GLN A 145 137.03 -24.33 14.42
C GLN A 145 137.43 -24.32 15.91
N PHE A 146 137.78 -25.48 16.48
CA PHE A 146 138.10 -25.60 17.91
C PHE A 146 139.43 -26.34 18.12
N SER A 147 140.33 -25.75 18.91
CA SER A 147 141.65 -26.32 19.21
C SER A 147 141.63 -27.46 20.24
N SER A 148 140.51 -27.70 20.93
CA SER A 148 140.37 -28.79 21.90
C SER A 148 138.93 -29.25 22.09
N LYS A 149 138.75 -30.51 22.51
CA LYS A 149 137.45 -31.10 22.88
C LYS A 149 136.72 -30.26 23.94
N ALA A 150 137.46 -29.75 24.93
CA ALA A 150 136.90 -28.92 26.00
C ALA A 150 136.32 -27.60 25.50
N ALA A 151 136.94 -26.95 24.51
CA ALA A 151 136.44 -25.72 23.92
C ALA A 151 135.14 -25.94 23.11
N ARG A 152 135.09 -27.03 22.34
CA ARG A 152 133.89 -27.46 21.60
C ARG A 152 132.72 -27.78 22.54
N ASP A 153 132.98 -28.58 23.57
CA ASP A 153 131.93 -29.01 24.50
C ASP A 153 131.40 -27.85 25.35
N LYS A 154 132.24 -26.84 25.66
CA LYS A 154 131.80 -25.59 26.30
C LYS A 154 130.89 -24.75 25.40
N TRP A 155 131.19 -24.66 24.10
CA TRP A 155 130.33 -23.97 23.12
C TRP A 155 128.99 -24.69 22.93
N LEU A 156 129.03 -26.02 22.76
CA LEU A 156 127.83 -26.85 22.65
C LEU A 156 126.92 -26.73 23.87
N ARG A 157 127.49 -26.69 25.08
CA ARG A 157 126.72 -26.53 26.31
C ARG A 157 126.00 -25.19 26.36
N LYS A 158 126.66 -24.10 25.95
CA LYS A 158 126.05 -22.77 25.87
C LYS A 158 124.91 -22.74 24.85
N GLU A 159 125.09 -23.36 23.69
CA GLU A 159 124.05 -23.45 22.65
C GLU A 159 122.84 -24.28 23.10
N ILE A 160 123.07 -25.37 23.85
CA ILE A 160 122.00 -26.17 24.46
C ILE A 160 121.23 -25.35 25.50
N GLU A 161 121.93 -24.59 26.36
CA GLU A 161 121.31 -23.70 27.34
C GLU A 161 120.45 -22.61 26.67
N ASP A 162 120.92 -22.04 25.56
CA ASP A 162 120.16 -21.05 24.78
C ASP A 162 118.91 -21.68 24.14
N LEU A 163 119.01 -22.90 23.61
CA LEU A 163 117.86 -23.66 23.07
C LEU A 163 116.86 -24.07 24.17
N GLU A 164 117.32 -24.41 25.38
CA GLU A 164 116.47 -24.70 26.55
C GLU A 164 115.65 -23.48 26.98
N ARG A 165 116.25 -22.29 26.91
CA ARG A 165 115.56 -21.03 27.20
C ARG A 165 114.44 -20.76 26.19
N VAL A 166 114.69 -21.01 24.91
CA VAL A 166 113.66 -20.85 23.86
C VAL A 166 112.57 -21.90 24.00
N LEU A 167 112.92 -23.15 24.32
CA LEU A 167 111.96 -24.24 24.51
C LEU A 167 111.05 -24.00 25.71
N SER A 168 111.58 -23.52 26.84
CA SER A 168 110.78 -23.16 28.02
C SER A 168 109.83 -22.00 27.74
N SER A 169 110.28 -20.99 26.97
CA SER A 169 109.43 -19.89 26.49
C SER A 169 108.28 -20.40 25.61
N ASN A 170 108.57 -21.21 24.59
CA ASN A 170 107.55 -21.75 23.68
C ASN A 170 106.59 -22.72 24.39
N SER A 171 107.09 -23.53 25.32
CA SER A 171 106.24 -24.39 26.16
C SER A 171 105.32 -23.59 27.07
N GLY A 172 105.75 -22.43 27.57
CA GLY A 172 104.90 -21.50 28.31
C GLY A 172 103.80 -20.89 27.44
N GLN A 173 104.15 -20.45 26.23
CA GLN A 173 103.18 -19.95 25.24
C GLN A 173 102.13 -21.01 24.86
N GLY A 174 102.53 -22.27 24.69
CA GLY A 174 101.62 -23.38 24.40
C GLY A 174 100.59 -23.63 25.52
N LYS A 175 100.99 -23.55 26.79
CA LYS A 175 100.06 -23.67 27.93
C LYS A 175 99.07 -22.51 28.00
N MET A 176 99.53 -21.28 27.80
CA MET A 176 98.66 -20.09 27.75
C MET A 176 97.60 -20.20 26.64
N LEU A 177 97.97 -20.70 25.46
CA LEU A 177 97.03 -20.89 24.35
C LEU A 177 95.99 -21.98 24.66
N LEU A 178 96.37 -23.06 25.36
CA LEU A 178 95.44 -24.11 25.79
C LEU A 178 94.40 -23.59 26.80
N GLU A 179 94.82 -22.79 27.78
CA GLU A 179 93.92 -22.17 28.75
C GLU A 179 92.93 -21.21 28.06
N GLU A 180 93.41 -20.39 27.12
CA GLU A 180 92.58 -19.47 26.34
C GLU A 180 91.56 -20.22 25.46
N ILE A 181 91.95 -21.34 24.83
CA ILE A 181 91.03 -22.22 24.09
C ILE A 181 89.98 -22.81 25.03
N GLY A 182 90.36 -23.24 26.22
CA GLY A 182 89.43 -23.74 27.24
C GLY A 182 88.39 -22.69 27.63
N ARG A 183 88.82 -21.44 27.85
CA ARG A 183 87.92 -20.32 28.15
C ARG A 183 86.93 -20.06 27.01
N LEU A 184 87.41 -20.00 25.77
CA LEU A 184 86.57 -19.77 24.59
C LEU A 184 85.56 -20.90 24.35
N LYS A 185 85.90 -22.16 24.68
CA LYS A 185 84.95 -23.28 24.64
C LYS A 185 83.84 -23.11 25.68
N GLY A 186 84.19 -22.75 26.91
CA GLY A 186 83.19 -22.46 27.95
C GLY A 186 82.27 -21.28 27.61
N GLU A 187 82.80 -20.22 26.98
CA GLU A 187 81.99 -19.10 26.47
C GLU A 187 81.03 -19.54 25.34
N LEU A 188 81.43 -20.52 24.50
CA LEU A 188 80.60 -21.08 23.44
C LEU A 188 79.42 -21.89 24.02
N ASP A 189 79.70 -22.74 25.01
CA ASP A 189 78.68 -23.55 25.70
C ASP A 189 77.66 -22.67 26.42
N GLY A 190 78.12 -21.58 27.07
CA GLY A 190 77.23 -20.60 27.70
C GLY A 190 76.32 -19.88 26.70
N CYS A 191 76.81 -19.60 25.48
CA CYS A 191 75.96 -19.07 24.42
C CYS A 191 74.88 -20.08 23.98
N ASP A 192 75.19 -21.38 23.96
CA ASP A 192 74.22 -22.41 23.59
C ASP A 192 73.15 -22.62 24.66
N GLU A 193 73.51 -22.59 25.94
CA GLU A 193 72.54 -22.63 27.05
C GLU A 193 71.56 -21.45 27.01
N THR A 194 72.05 -20.24 26.72
CA THR A 194 71.17 -19.06 26.61
C THR A 194 70.21 -19.15 25.43
N ILE A 195 70.65 -19.69 24.29
CA ILE A 195 69.80 -19.90 23.12
C ILE A 195 68.69 -20.91 23.43
N GLU A 196 69.02 -22.05 24.05
CA GLU A 196 68.03 -23.07 24.41
C GLU A 196 67.02 -22.56 25.45
N LYS A 197 67.48 -21.81 26.45
CA LYS A 197 66.59 -21.16 27.43
C LYS A 197 65.60 -20.21 26.75
N CYS A 198 66.08 -19.31 25.88
CA CYS A 198 65.21 -18.37 25.17
C CYS A 198 64.22 -19.10 24.24
N ARG A 199 64.64 -20.18 23.56
CA ARG A 199 63.75 -21.01 22.73
C ARG A 199 62.62 -21.64 23.54
N SER A 200 62.94 -22.18 24.72
CA SER A 200 61.92 -22.76 25.61
C SER A 200 60.89 -21.71 26.04
N GLN A 201 61.34 -20.49 26.38
CA GLN A 201 60.48 -19.37 26.78
C GLN A 201 59.56 -18.90 25.64
N ILE A 202 60.10 -18.80 24.41
CA ILE A 202 59.30 -18.50 23.21
C ILE A 202 58.19 -19.55 23.02
N THR A 203 58.51 -20.82 23.17
CA THR A 203 57.53 -21.92 22.99
C THR A 203 56.41 -21.85 24.03
N THR A 204 56.75 -21.55 25.29
CA THR A 204 55.75 -21.36 26.35
C THR A 204 54.86 -20.14 26.11
N LEU A 205 55.45 -19.02 25.68
CA LEU A 205 54.70 -17.80 25.36
C LEU A 205 53.79 -18.00 24.14
N GLN A 206 54.25 -18.73 23.11
CA GLN A 206 53.41 -19.09 21.96
C GLN A 206 52.18 -19.88 22.40
N SER A 207 52.35 -20.92 23.23
CA SER A 207 51.22 -21.67 23.76
C SER A 207 50.24 -20.79 24.55
N HIS A 208 50.75 -19.84 25.34
CA HIS A 208 49.90 -18.92 26.10
C HIS A 208 49.12 -17.97 25.17
N ILE A 209 49.78 -17.39 24.16
CA ILE A 209 49.15 -16.53 23.16
C ILE A 209 48.05 -17.28 22.40
N ASP A 210 48.28 -18.55 22.05
CA ASP A 210 47.29 -19.35 21.34
C ASP A 210 46.08 -19.69 22.21
N GLN A 211 46.27 -19.97 23.50
CA GLN A 211 45.17 -20.14 24.46
C GLN A 211 44.36 -18.85 24.64
N SER A 212 45.04 -17.71 24.83
CA SER A 212 44.40 -16.39 24.91
C SER A 212 43.61 -16.06 23.63
N ARG A 213 44.14 -16.38 22.44
CA ARG A 213 43.42 -16.23 21.16
C ARG A 213 42.17 -17.09 21.07
N GLN A 214 42.19 -18.32 21.56
CA GLN A 214 40.99 -19.16 21.63
C GLN A 214 39.94 -18.55 22.56
N GLY A 215 40.36 -17.98 23.70
CA GLY A 215 39.50 -17.21 24.60
C GLY A 215 38.85 -16.01 23.91
N PHE A 216 39.66 -15.22 23.19
CA PHE A 216 39.17 -14.08 22.39
C PHE A 216 38.09 -14.51 21.38
N ASN A 217 38.34 -15.59 20.64
CA ASN A 217 37.38 -16.11 19.65
C ASN A 217 36.06 -16.56 20.29
N LYS A 218 36.09 -17.20 21.48
CA LYS A 218 34.87 -17.57 22.22
C LYS A 218 34.04 -16.34 22.59
N TYR A 219 34.68 -15.31 23.15
CA TYR A 219 33.99 -14.07 23.50
C TYR A 219 33.49 -13.31 22.27
N LYS A 220 34.23 -13.35 21.14
CA LYS A 220 33.80 -12.77 19.87
C LYS A 220 32.49 -13.39 19.37
N VAL A 221 32.41 -14.72 19.35
CA VAL A 221 31.19 -15.44 18.95
C VAL A 221 30.02 -15.13 19.87
N GLN A 222 30.24 -15.03 21.19
CA GLN A 222 29.18 -14.67 22.14
C GLN A 222 28.70 -13.23 21.94
N ARG A 223 29.63 -12.29 21.72
CA ARG A 223 29.30 -10.88 21.45
C ARG A 223 28.49 -10.73 20.18
N ASP A 224 28.89 -11.41 19.10
CA ASP A 224 28.20 -11.33 17.82
C ASP A 224 26.76 -11.87 17.93
N LYS A 225 26.53 -12.97 18.66
CA LYS A 225 25.18 -13.47 19.00
C LYS A 225 24.34 -12.46 19.79
N LEU A 226 24.95 -11.75 20.74
CA LEU A 226 24.25 -10.72 21.51
C LEU A 226 23.95 -9.48 20.67
N LEU A 227 24.83 -9.09 19.74
CA LEU A 227 24.58 -8.00 18.79
C LEU A 227 23.41 -8.31 17.86
N ASP A 228 23.29 -9.55 17.38
CA ASP A 228 22.14 -9.99 16.58
C ASP A 228 20.85 -9.95 17.40
N LYS A 229 20.89 -10.43 18.65
CA LYS A 229 19.73 -10.36 19.56
C LYS A 229 19.34 -8.91 19.86
N ARG A 230 20.31 -8.04 20.13
CA ARG A 230 20.12 -6.59 20.33
C ARG A 230 19.41 -5.97 19.13
N LYS A 231 19.87 -6.26 17.91
CA LYS A 231 19.24 -5.77 16.67
C LYS A 231 17.80 -6.22 16.56
N SER A 232 17.51 -7.50 16.85
CA SER A 232 16.13 -8.02 16.81
C SER A 232 15.19 -7.35 17.82
N LEU A 233 15.70 -6.99 19.01
CA LEU A 233 14.92 -6.28 20.03
C LEU A 233 14.75 -4.80 19.68
N TRP A 234 15.76 -4.18 19.09
CA TRP A 234 15.68 -2.80 18.62
C TRP A 234 14.66 -2.65 17.47
N ASP A 235 14.63 -3.60 16.54
CA ASP A 235 13.60 -3.65 15.49
C ASP A 235 12.20 -3.80 16.12
N LYS A 236 12.05 -4.66 17.13
CA LYS A 236 10.79 -4.81 17.89
C LYS A 236 10.39 -3.52 18.62
N GLU A 237 11.33 -2.85 19.28
CA GLU A 237 11.09 -1.57 19.96
C GLU A 237 10.55 -0.52 18.98
N ASN A 238 11.16 -0.41 17.79
CA ASN A 238 10.72 0.51 16.75
C ASN A 238 9.31 0.16 16.25
N THR A 239 8.99 -1.12 16.04
CA THR A 239 7.65 -1.54 15.62
C THR A 239 6.60 -1.23 16.68
N LEU A 240 6.86 -1.54 17.95
CA LEU A 240 5.94 -1.25 19.05
C LEU A 240 5.73 0.25 19.23
N THR A 241 6.80 1.05 19.12
CA THR A 241 6.71 2.52 19.19
C THR A 241 5.85 3.08 18.06
N ALA A 242 6.04 2.60 16.83
CA ALA A 242 5.24 3.02 15.68
C ALA A 242 3.76 2.60 15.81
N GLU A 243 3.48 1.41 16.36
CA GLU A 243 2.11 0.95 16.66
C GLU A 243 1.45 1.84 17.72
N ILE A 244 2.16 2.15 18.81
CA ILE A 244 1.66 3.05 19.87
C ILE A 244 1.37 4.44 19.30
N ASP A 245 2.28 5.01 18.52
CA ASP A 245 2.08 6.34 17.91
C ASP A 245 0.87 6.36 16.96
N LYS A 246 0.66 5.28 16.20
CA LYS A 246 -0.51 5.12 15.35
C LYS A 246 -1.80 5.06 16.17
N LEU A 247 -1.85 4.23 17.21
CA LEU A 247 -3.02 4.12 18.09
C LEU A 247 -3.30 5.45 18.79
N ARG A 248 -2.27 6.16 19.26
CA ARG A 248 -2.41 7.51 19.85
C ARG A 248 -2.99 8.52 18.87
N ALA A 249 -2.56 8.49 17.61
CA ALA A 249 -3.13 9.35 16.56
C ALA A 249 -4.60 9.00 16.26
N GLU A 250 -4.97 7.72 16.31
CA GLU A 250 -6.36 7.28 16.17
C GLU A 250 -7.22 7.71 17.36
N VAL A 251 -6.71 7.62 18.60
CA VAL A 251 -7.35 8.16 19.81
C VAL A 251 -7.56 9.67 19.66
N GLU A 252 -6.52 10.43 19.33
CA GLU A 252 -6.63 11.89 19.17
C GLU A 252 -7.67 12.28 18.10
N LYS A 253 -7.74 11.51 17.00
CA LYS A 253 -8.75 11.71 15.95
C LYS A 253 -10.17 11.38 16.45
N ALA A 254 -10.34 10.30 17.22
CA ALA A 254 -11.61 9.93 17.81
C ALA A 254 -12.06 10.95 18.87
N GLU A 255 -11.15 11.43 19.71
CA GLU A 255 -11.39 12.50 20.69
C GLU A 255 -11.82 13.80 19.99
N LYS A 256 -11.10 14.23 18.95
CA LYS A 256 -11.50 15.39 18.15
C LYS A 256 -12.89 15.19 17.54
N SER A 257 -13.19 14.01 17.01
CA SER A 257 -14.51 13.72 16.41
C SER A 257 -15.63 13.75 17.45
N LEU A 258 -15.36 13.22 18.65
CA LEU A 258 -16.25 13.30 19.81
C LEU A 258 -16.48 14.77 20.23
N ASP A 259 -15.41 15.56 20.33
CA ASP A 259 -15.48 16.99 20.65
C ASP A 259 -16.26 17.83 19.64
N HIS A 260 -16.29 17.44 18.37
CA HIS A 260 -17.12 18.10 17.35
C HIS A 260 -18.59 17.67 17.42
N ALA A 261 -18.88 16.48 17.97
CA ALA A 261 -20.23 15.97 18.17
C ALA A 261 -20.90 16.50 19.46
N ILE A 262 -20.13 17.13 20.35
CA ILE A 262 -20.59 17.71 21.63
C ILE A 262 -20.89 19.21 21.47
N THR A 263 -21.87 19.71 22.21
CA THR A 263 -22.18 21.15 22.29
C THR A 263 -21.05 21.93 22.96
N GLY A 264 -20.75 23.13 22.46
CA GLY A 264 -19.57 23.89 22.87
C GLY A 264 -19.46 24.18 24.38
N ASP A 265 -20.59 24.38 25.06
CA ASP A 265 -20.63 24.68 26.50
C ASP A 265 -20.36 23.45 27.38
N VAL A 266 -20.87 22.28 26.97
CA VAL A 266 -20.64 21.01 27.65
C VAL A 266 -19.18 20.58 27.45
N ARG A 267 -18.65 20.72 26.22
CA ARG A 267 -17.25 20.43 25.91
C ARG A 267 -16.28 21.28 26.74
N ARG A 268 -16.51 22.60 26.81
CA ARG A 268 -15.69 23.51 27.64
C ARG A 268 -15.76 23.08 29.11
N GLY A 269 -16.97 22.76 29.58
CA GLY A 269 -17.23 22.26 30.93
C GLY A 269 -16.42 21.01 31.26
N MET A 270 -16.50 19.98 30.41
CA MET A 270 -15.78 18.71 30.61
C MET A 270 -14.26 18.90 30.65
N ASN A 271 -13.71 19.71 29.73
CA ASN A 271 -12.27 19.99 29.69
C ASN A 271 -11.81 20.79 30.92
N SER A 272 -12.63 21.73 31.39
CA SER A 272 -12.36 22.47 32.62
C SER A 272 -12.45 21.58 33.86
N VAL A 273 -13.39 20.64 33.93
CA VAL A 273 -13.49 19.69 35.04
C VAL A 273 -12.25 18.79 35.10
N ARG A 274 -11.80 18.21 33.98
CA ARG A 274 -10.56 17.42 33.94
C ARG A 274 -9.36 18.25 34.45
N LYS A 275 -9.21 19.49 33.97
CA LYS A 275 -8.13 20.40 34.41
C LYS A 275 -8.18 20.73 35.91
N ILE A 276 -9.35 21.11 36.43
CA ILE A 276 -9.55 21.47 37.83
C ILE A 276 -9.27 20.25 38.74
N CYS A 277 -9.74 19.07 38.34
CA CYS A 277 -9.47 17.83 39.08
C CYS A 277 -7.97 17.54 39.16
N SER A 278 -7.22 17.72 38.07
CA SER A 278 -5.76 17.54 38.05
C SER A 278 -5.00 18.63 38.81
N GLU A 279 -5.40 19.91 38.71
CA GLU A 279 -4.71 21.05 39.32
C GLU A 279 -4.88 21.10 40.85
N TYR A 280 -6.08 20.80 41.33
CA TYR A 280 -6.42 20.83 42.76
C TYR A 280 -6.43 19.44 43.42
N ASN A 281 -6.04 18.39 42.68
CA ASN A 281 -5.98 17.00 43.12
C ASN A 281 -7.23 16.52 43.88
N ILE A 282 -8.42 16.86 43.34
CA ILE A 282 -9.71 16.56 43.96
C ILE A 282 -10.04 15.07 43.72
N SER A 283 -10.08 14.29 44.80
CA SER A 283 -10.51 12.87 44.75
C SER A 283 -12.04 12.73 44.81
N GLY A 284 -12.55 11.56 44.42
CA GLY A 284 -13.99 11.25 44.45
C GLY A 284 -14.77 11.60 43.17
N VAL A 285 -14.08 11.84 42.05
CA VAL A 285 -14.69 12.02 40.73
C VAL A 285 -14.47 10.77 39.90
N TYR A 286 -15.55 10.08 39.51
CA TYR A 286 -15.46 8.81 38.77
C TYR A 286 -15.49 9.00 37.24
N GLY A 287 -15.95 10.15 36.76
CA GLY A 287 -16.02 10.48 35.33
C GLY A 287 -17.46 10.56 34.79
N PRO A 288 -17.63 10.97 33.53
CA PRO A 288 -18.91 11.06 32.85
C PRO A 288 -19.52 9.68 32.57
N ILE A 289 -20.84 9.59 32.48
CA ILE A 289 -21.56 8.35 32.18
C ILE A 289 -21.07 7.69 30.88
N ILE A 290 -20.73 8.49 29.85
CA ILE A 290 -20.19 8.00 28.58
C ILE A 290 -18.89 7.21 28.73
N GLU A 291 -18.03 7.59 29.69
CA GLU A 291 -16.77 6.90 30.03
C GLU A 291 -17.00 5.70 30.94
N LEU A 292 -18.11 5.64 31.68
CA LEU A 292 -18.42 4.54 32.60
C LEU A 292 -19.30 3.45 31.98
N LEU A 293 -19.83 3.70 30.78
CA LEU A 293 -20.73 2.82 30.06
C LEU A 293 -19.99 1.95 29.04
N ASN A 294 -20.42 0.69 28.91
CA ASN A 294 -20.14 -0.17 27.76
C ASN A 294 -21.44 -0.80 27.23
N CYS A 295 -21.60 -0.89 25.90
CA CYS A 295 -22.83 -1.38 25.26
C CYS A 295 -22.53 -1.96 23.86
N GLU A 296 -23.41 -2.82 23.36
CA GLU A 296 -23.32 -3.32 21.98
C GLU A 296 -23.71 -2.25 20.97
N GLU A 297 -23.09 -2.27 19.78
CA GLU A 297 -23.31 -1.26 18.73
C GLU A 297 -24.77 -1.10 18.31
N LYS A 298 -25.55 -2.20 18.37
CA LYS A 298 -26.98 -2.25 18.03
C LYS A 298 -27.83 -1.30 18.87
N PHE A 299 -27.37 -0.95 20.07
CA PHE A 299 -28.12 -0.09 21.00
C PHE A 299 -27.53 1.32 21.08
N PHE A 300 -26.49 1.67 20.32
CA PHE A 300 -25.87 3.00 20.39
C PHE A 300 -26.89 4.11 20.16
N THR A 301 -27.64 4.06 19.07
CA THR A 301 -28.68 5.06 18.77
C THR A 301 -29.71 5.17 19.89
N ALA A 302 -30.21 4.03 20.38
CA ALA A 302 -31.19 4.00 21.45
C ALA A 302 -30.65 4.62 22.75
N VAL A 303 -29.41 4.31 23.13
CA VAL A 303 -28.78 4.84 24.35
C VAL A 303 -28.48 6.34 24.19
N GLU A 304 -28.00 6.77 23.03
CA GLU A 304 -27.64 8.16 22.78
C GLU A 304 -28.84 9.09 22.76
N VAL A 305 -29.94 8.66 22.13
CA VAL A 305 -31.18 9.42 22.10
C VAL A 305 -31.83 9.44 23.49
N THR A 306 -31.81 8.31 24.21
CA THR A 306 -32.38 8.21 25.56
C THR A 306 -31.66 9.13 26.54
N ALA A 307 -30.33 9.08 26.58
CA ALA A 307 -29.56 9.87 27.54
C ALA A 307 -29.31 11.31 27.07
N GLY A 308 -29.20 11.57 25.77
CA GLY A 308 -28.91 12.90 25.23
C GLY A 308 -27.71 13.56 25.90
N ASN A 309 -27.93 14.72 26.55
CA ASN A 309 -26.89 15.42 27.31
C ASN A 309 -26.53 14.74 28.64
N SER A 310 -27.36 13.82 29.14
CA SER A 310 -27.08 13.07 30.37
C SER A 310 -25.92 12.08 30.24
N LEU A 311 -25.50 11.75 29.02
CA LEU A 311 -24.25 11.01 28.79
C LEU A 311 -23.02 11.72 29.37
N PHE A 312 -23.05 13.05 29.42
CA PHE A 312 -21.95 13.89 29.91
C PHE A 312 -22.12 14.31 31.37
N HIS A 313 -23.07 13.71 32.09
CA HIS A 313 -23.19 13.94 33.52
C HIS A 313 -22.05 13.23 34.26
N VAL A 314 -21.32 13.98 35.09
CA VAL A 314 -20.14 13.48 35.80
C VAL A 314 -20.58 12.84 37.11
N VAL A 315 -20.26 11.56 37.29
CA VAL A 315 -20.57 10.81 38.52
C VAL A 315 -19.51 11.14 39.56
N VAL A 316 -19.95 11.53 40.75
CA VAL A 316 -19.08 11.87 41.88
C VAL A 316 -19.53 11.14 43.15
N GLU A 317 -18.61 10.95 44.08
CA GLU A 317 -18.87 10.26 45.34
C GLU A 317 -19.88 11.01 46.21
N ASN A 318 -19.61 12.30 46.48
CA ASN A 318 -20.41 13.13 47.39
C ASN A 318 -20.75 14.50 46.77
N ASP A 319 -21.83 15.12 47.22
CA ASP A 319 -22.25 16.46 46.80
C ASP A 319 -21.23 17.56 47.15
N ASP A 320 -20.46 17.40 48.22
CA ASP A 320 -19.37 18.31 48.59
C ASP A 320 -18.31 18.41 47.48
N THR A 321 -17.92 17.27 46.89
CA THR A 321 -16.95 17.22 45.77
C THR A 321 -17.50 17.95 44.54
N SER A 322 -18.78 17.78 44.22
CA SER A 322 -19.42 18.53 43.12
C SER A 322 -19.47 20.03 43.41
N THR A 323 -19.75 20.44 44.65
CA THR A 323 -19.83 21.85 45.04
C THR A 323 -18.47 22.52 44.94
N GLN A 324 -17.40 21.83 45.36
CA GLN A 324 -16.03 22.30 45.22
C GLN A 324 -15.67 22.52 43.74
N ILE A 325 -15.92 21.53 42.89
CA ILE A 325 -15.62 21.64 41.44
C ILE A 325 -16.45 22.75 40.81
N ILE A 326 -17.73 22.91 41.16
CA ILE A 326 -18.59 23.98 40.65
C ILE A 326 -18.06 25.38 41.05
N ARG A 327 -17.55 25.55 42.28
CA ARG A 327 -16.96 26.84 42.71
C ARG A 327 -15.77 27.23 41.85
N HIS A 328 -14.86 26.29 41.60
CA HIS A 328 -13.72 26.52 40.71
C HIS A 328 -14.16 26.71 39.26
N LEU A 329 -15.11 25.92 38.77
CA LEU A 329 -15.65 26.03 37.41
C LEU A 329 -16.28 27.42 37.16
N ASN A 330 -17.02 27.95 38.15
CA ASN A 330 -17.60 29.29 38.08
C ASN A 330 -16.54 30.39 38.14
N ALA A 331 -15.53 30.25 38.99
CA ALA A 331 -14.41 31.20 39.07
C ALA A 331 -13.66 31.33 37.73
N HIS A 332 -13.48 30.21 37.02
CA HIS A 332 -12.82 30.17 35.72
C HIS A 332 -13.75 30.34 34.52
N LYS A 333 -15.07 30.57 34.73
CA LYS A 333 -16.09 30.62 33.68
C LYS A 333 -15.97 29.43 32.70
N GLY A 334 -15.75 28.25 33.25
CA GLY A 334 -15.32 27.04 32.52
C GLY A 334 -16.39 26.31 31.73
N GLY A 335 -17.60 26.85 31.58
CA GLY A 335 -18.71 26.19 30.87
C GLY A 335 -19.73 25.55 31.82
N ARG A 336 -20.53 24.60 31.32
CA ARG A 336 -21.65 24.00 32.06
C ARG A 336 -21.50 22.49 32.16
N VAL A 337 -21.48 21.97 33.39
CA VAL A 337 -21.43 20.53 33.70
C VAL A 337 -22.52 20.20 34.70
N THR A 338 -23.08 19.00 34.59
CA THR A 338 -24.06 18.46 35.55
C THR A 338 -23.41 17.29 36.27
N PHE A 339 -23.52 17.26 37.59
CA PHE A 339 -22.93 16.21 38.44
C PHE A 339 -24.03 15.30 39.00
N ILE A 340 -23.72 14.01 39.14
CA ILE A 340 -24.57 13.01 39.81
C ILE A 340 -23.84 12.54 41.06
N PRO A 341 -24.16 13.10 42.25
CA PRO A 341 -23.58 12.66 43.50
C PRO A 341 -24.21 11.35 43.98
N LEU A 342 -23.39 10.30 44.12
CA LEU A 342 -23.81 8.94 44.49
C LEU A 342 -24.50 8.90 45.86
N ASN A 343 -24.11 9.77 46.80
CA ASN A 343 -24.73 9.86 48.12
C ASN A 343 -26.17 10.40 48.12
N ARG A 344 -26.60 11.15 47.09
CA ARG A 344 -27.94 11.76 47.01
C ARG A 344 -28.85 11.16 45.95
N VAL A 345 -28.29 10.55 44.89
CA VAL A 345 -29.09 9.96 43.82
C VAL A 345 -29.94 8.80 44.33
N ARG A 346 -31.24 8.84 44.04
CA ARG A 346 -32.18 7.77 44.38
C ARG A 346 -32.62 7.06 43.11
N ALA A 347 -32.35 5.76 43.04
CA ALA A 347 -32.84 4.92 41.95
C ALA A 347 -34.38 4.86 41.97
N PRO A 348 -35.06 5.16 40.86
CA PRO A 348 -36.51 5.05 40.79
C PRO A 348 -36.93 3.56 40.84
N ARG A 349 -37.91 3.23 41.69
CA ARG A 349 -38.53 1.90 41.69
C ARG A 349 -39.51 1.80 40.53
N ILE A 350 -39.24 0.91 39.58
CA ILE A 350 -40.00 0.77 38.33
C ILE A 350 -40.33 -0.70 38.11
N THR A 351 -41.59 -0.98 37.78
CA THR A 351 -42.06 -2.30 37.38
C THR A 351 -42.07 -2.35 35.86
N TYR A 352 -41.29 -3.26 35.27
CA TYR A 352 -41.23 -3.44 33.83
C TYR A 352 -42.30 -4.43 33.35
N PRO A 353 -42.95 -4.19 32.20
CA PRO A 353 -43.87 -5.16 31.60
C PRO A 353 -43.12 -6.43 31.17
N GLN A 354 -43.74 -7.59 31.36
CA GLN A 354 -43.17 -8.92 31.05
C GLN A 354 -43.54 -9.41 29.64
N SER A 355 -43.60 -8.49 28.66
CA SER A 355 -43.90 -8.82 27.26
C SER A 355 -42.63 -9.08 26.46
N SER A 356 -42.67 -10.00 25.48
CA SER A 356 -41.52 -10.30 24.61
C SER A 356 -41.06 -9.12 23.75
N ASP A 357 -41.96 -8.16 23.53
CA ASP A 357 -41.76 -7.04 22.62
C ASP A 357 -41.11 -5.81 23.28
N VAL A 358 -40.79 -5.92 24.58
CA VAL A 358 -40.26 -4.83 25.41
C VAL A 358 -39.05 -5.29 26.20
N ILE A 359 -37.92 -4.62 26.03
CA ILE A 359 -36.67 -4.94 26.72
C ILE A 359 -36.24 -3.74 27.56
N PRO A 360 -36.03 -3.87 28.88
CA PRO A 360 -35.49 -2.79 29.69
C PRO A 360 -34.09 -2.38 29.22
N LEU A 361 -33.91 -1.11 28.86
CA LEU A 361 -32.64 -0.63 28.29
C LEU A 361 -31.48 -0.82 29.28
N LEU A 362 -31.72 -0.52 30.57
CA LEU A 362 -30.72 -0.67 31.64
C LEU A 362 -30.13 -2.10 31.73
N LYS A 363 -30.89 -3.15 31.39
CA LYS A 363 -30.41 -4.55 31.44
C LYS A 363 -29.46 -4.91 30.29
N LYS A 364 -29.36 -4.07 29.26
CA LYS A 364 -28.49 -4.26 28.09
C LYS A 364 -27.22 -3.39 28.14
N LEU A 365 -27.02 -2.68 29.25
CA LEU A 365 -25.84 -1.85 29.50
C LEU A 365 -24.90 -2.56 30.47
N ASN A 366 -23.60 -2.53 30.17
CA ASN A 366 -22.56 -3.07 31.04
C ASN A 366 -21.89 -1.91 31.79
N PHE A 367 -21.96 -1.93 33.12
CA PHE A 367 -21.35 -0.92 34.00
C PHE A 367 -21.08 -1.53 35.40
N LYS A 368 -20.21 -0.90 36.19
CA LYS A 368 -19.89 -1.36 37.56
C LYS A 368 -21.08 -1.16 38.51
N HIS A 369 -21.30 -2.10 39.43
CA HIS A 369 -22.47 -2.08 40.32
C HIS A 369 -22.53 -0.83 41.21
N ASP A 370 -21.38 -0.29 41.61
CA ASP A 370 -21.28 0.92 42.44
C ASP A 370 -21.94 2.15 41.80
N TYR A 371 -22.02 2.19 40.46
CA TYR A 371 -22.63 3.29 39.71
C TYR A 371 -24.12 3.05 39.39
N ASN A 372 -24.69 1.94 39.85
CA ASN A 372 -26.09 1.58 39.57
C ASN A 372 -27.10 2.69 39.92
N PRO A 373 -26.97 3.47 41.01
CA PRO A 373 -27.87 4.59 41.28
C PRO A 373 -27.85 5.66 40.17
N ALA A 374 -26.66 5.98 39.63
CA ALA A 374 -26.50 6.97 38.57
C ALA A 374 -27.07 6.48 37.23
N PHE A 375 -26.76 5.23 36.84
CA PHE A 375 -27.31 4.63 35.63
C PHE A 375 -28.83 4.42 35.72
N SER A 376 -29.33 4.07 36.90
CA SER A 376 -30.77 3.93 37.14
C SER A 376 -31.53 5.25 37.02
N GLN A 377 -30.92 6.37 37.43
CA GLN A 377 -31.54 7.69 37.25
C GLN A 377 -31.75 8.04 35.77
N VAL A 378 -30.81 7.66 34.90
CA VAL A 378 -30.83 8.03 33.47
C VAL A 378 -31.60 7.02 32.63
N PHE A 379 -31.42 5.71 32.85
CA PHE A 379 -31.90 4.68 31.94
C PHE A 379 -33.03 3.79 32.49
N ALA A 380 -33.32 3.79 33.80
CA ALA A 380 -34.30 2.85 34.36
C ALA A 380 -35.75 3.12 33.89
N ARG A 381 -36.06 4.34 33.47
CA ARG A 381 -37.40 4.71 32.97
C ARG A 381 -37.63 4.38 31.51
N THR A 382 -36.61 3.89 30.81
CA THR A 382 -36.65 3.69 29.37
C THR A 382 -36.65 2.21 29.00
N VAL A 383 -37.57 1.85 28.11
CA VAL A 383 -37.67 0.51 27.54
C VAL A 383 -37.52 0.54 26.03
N VAL A 384 -36.85 -0.47 25.47
CA VAL A 384 -36.69 -0.64 24.03
C VAL A 384 -37.87 -1.45 23.50
N CYS A 385 -38.56 -0.90 22.50
CA CYS A 385 -39.72 -1.52 21.84
C CYS A 385 -39.38 -1.86 20.39
N LYS A 386 -40.02 -2.90 19.85
CA LYS A 386 -39.81 -3.33 18.45
C LYS A 386 -40.21 -2.26 17.43
N ASN A 387 -41.39 -1.67 17.59
CA ASN A 387 -41.98 -0.71 16.65
C ASN A 387 -42.61 0.48 17.40
N LEU A 388 -42.83 1.59 16.70
CA LEU A 388 -43.44 2.81 17.24
C LEU A 388 -44.85 2.58 17.84
N ASP A 389 -45.66 1.71 17.23
CA ASP A 389 -47.00 1.39 17.73
C ASP A 389 -46.96 0.71 19.10
N VAL A 390 -45.98 -0.17 19.30
CA VAL A 390 -45.75 -0.84 20.59
C VAL A 390 -45.26 0.18 21.61
N ALA A 391 -44.34 1.06 21.21
CA ALA A 391 -43.83 2.15 22.05
C ALA A 391 -44.96 3.09 22.53
N SER A 392 -45.90 3.45 21.65
CA SER A 392 -47.05 4.30 22.00
C SER A 392 -48.00 3.63 22.99
N ARG A 393 -48.28 2.33 22.79
CA ARG A 393 -49.12 1.55 23.71
C ARG A 393 -48.50 1.43 25.10
N VAL A 394 -47.22 1.07 25.17
CA VAL A 394 -46.49 0.87 26.44
C VAL A 394 -46.32 2.20 27.19
N ALA A 395 -46.00 3.29 26.48
CA ALA A 395 -45.87 4.61 27.10
C ALA A 395 -47.20 5.09 27.72
N ARG A 396 -48.35 4.76 27.12
CA ARG A 396 -49.67 5.14 27.60
C ARG A 396 -50.17 4.30 28.78
N ILE A 397 -49.92 3.00 28.77
CA ILE A 397 -50.44 2.06 29.77
C ILE A 397 -49.52 1.96 30.98
N ASP A 398 -48.22 1.76 30.75
CA ASP A 398 -47.24 1.48 31.80
C ASP A 398 -46.52 2.75 32.30
N GLY A 399 -46.71 3.89 31.62
CA GLY A 399 -46.15 5.18 32.02
C GLY A 399 -44.62 5.24 31.95
N LEU A 400 -44.01 4.45 31.04
CA LEU A 400 -42.57 4.37 30.78
C LEU A 400 -42.20 5.14 29.51
N ASP A 401 -40.97 5.63 29.45
CA ASP A 401 -40.44 6.19 28.22
C ASP A 401 -40.04 5.03 27.30
N CYS A 402 -40.45 5.08 26.04
CA CYS A 402 -40.25 3.98 25.09
C CYS A 402 -39.38 4.46 23.92
N ILE A 403 -38.48 3.60 23.44
CA ILE A 403 -37.60 3.91 22.32
C ILE A 403 -37.48 2.73 21.35
N THR A 404 -37.42 3.00 20.04
CA THR A 404 -37.11 1.98 19.02
C THR A 404 -35.60 1.88 18.79
N LEU A 405 -35.13 0.80 18.14
CA LEU A 405 -33.72 0.67 17.77
C LEU A 405 -33.26 1.77 16.80
N ASP A 406 -34.20 2.28 15.99
CA ASP A 406 -33.96 3.34 15.00
C ASP A 406 -33.89 4.74 15.62
N GLY A 407 -34.20 4.87 16.92
CA GLY A 407 -34.07 6.13 17.67
C GLY A 407 -35.36 6.94 17.80
N ASP A 408 -36.52 6.39 17.42
CA ASP A 408 -37.81 7.05 17.67
C ASP A 408 -38.21 6.89 19.13
N GLN A 409 -38.47 8.02 19.80
CA GLN A 409 -38.78 8.08 21.21
C GLN A 409 -40.23 8.51 21.46
N VAL A 410 -40.93 7.78 22.33
CA VAL A 410 -42.24 8.14 22.86
C VAL A 410 -42.12 8.34 24.36
N SER A 411 -42.28 9.57 24.83
CA SER A 411 -42.28 9.83 26.27
C SER A 411 -43.63 9.47 26.89
N ARG A 412 -43.61 9.04 28.15
CA ARG A 412 -44.80 8.89 29.01
C ARG A 412 -45.65 10.16 29.13
N LYS A 413 -45.05 11.33 28.88
CA LYS A 413 -45.75 12.63 28.89
C LYS A 413 -46.48 12.94 27.57
N GLY A 414 -46.43 12.02 26.61
CA GLY A 414 -47.13 12.14 25.32
C GLY A 414 -46.33 12.87 24.24
N SER A 415 -45.07 13.25 24.47
CA SER A 415 -44.21 13.80 23.42
C SER A 415 -43.61 12.67 22.58
N MET A 416 -43.69 12.80 21.26
CA MET A 416 -43.04 11.89 20.30
C MET A 416 -41.92 12.63 19.59
N THR A 417 -40.73 12.04 19.57
CA THR A 417 -39.53 12.59 18.94
C THR A 417 -39.01 11.55 17.97
N GLY A 418 -38.91 11.90 16.68
CA GLY A 418 -38.37 11.02 15.64
C GLY A 418 -37.70 11.86 14.56
N GLY A 419 -36.79 11.23 13.80
CA GLY A 419 -36.03 11.91 12.75
C GLY A 419 -34.84 11.10 12.25
N PHE A 420 -34.11 11.67 11.28
CA PHE A 420 -32.93 11.02 10.72
C PHE A 420 -31.74 11.12 11.69
N TYR A 421 -31.24 9.97 12.13
CA TYR A 421 -30.04 9.88 12.96
C TYR A 421 -28.80 9.61 12.10
N ASP A 422 -27.82 10.52 12.16
CA ASP A 422 -26.55 10.31 11.46
C ASP A 422 -25.63 9.40 12.30
N HIS A 423 -25.61 8.12 11.93
CA HIS A 423 -24.76 7.10 12.53
C HIS A 423 -23.26 7.45 12.48
N ARG A 424 -22.82 8.33 11.57
CA ARG A 424 -21.41 8.78 11.47
C ARG A 424 -21.01 9.73 12.60
N ARG A 425 -21.98 10.33 13.30
CA ARG A 425 -21.75 11.26 14.42
C ARG A 425 -22.09 10.64 15.78
N SER A 426 -22.14 9.31 15.86
CA SER A 426 -22.36 8.61 17.13
C SER A 426 -21.19 8.85 18.10
N LYS A 427 -21.50 9.48 19.23
CA LYS A 427 -20.60 9.80 20.34
C LYS A 427 -20.13 8.53 21.07
N LEU A 428 -21.02 7.54 21.28
CA LEU A 428 -20.68 6.26 21.90
C LEU A 428 -19.72 5.45 21.05
N LYS A 429 -19.87 5.50 19.73
CA LYS A 429 -18.92 4.84 18.82
C LYS A 429 -17.51 5.40 18.96
N PHE A 430 -17.36 6.74 18.98
CA PHE A 430 -16.05 7.36 19.20
C PHE A 430 -15.48 7.03 20.59
N MET A 431 -16.31 7.07 21.64
CA MET A 431 -15.87 6.71 22.99
C MET A 431 -15.41 5.26 23.12
N ASN A 432 -16.08 4.31 22.45
CA ASN A 432 -15.68 2.91 22.45
C ASN A 432 -14.32 2.70 21.76
N ILE A 433 -14.10 3.38 20.63
CA ILE A 433 -12.82 3.37 19.92
C ILE A 433 -11.70 3.94 20.81
N ILE A 434 -11.96 5.06 21.50
CA ILE A 434 -11.00 5.66 22.43
C ILE A 434 -10.59 4.65 23.50
N LYS A 435 -11.56 4.04 24.20
CA LYS A 435 -11.27 3.06 25.27
C LYS A 435 -10.49 1.85 24.77
N GLN A 436 -10.93 1.24 23.66
CA GLN A 436 -10.28 0.06 23.10
C GLN A 436 -8.83 0.37 22.71
N ASN A 437 -8.61 1.50 22.03
CA ASN A 437 -7.27 1.92 21.63
C ASN A 437 -6.40 2.31 22.84
N GLU A 438 -6.97 2.93 23.89
CA GLU A 438 -6.25 3.23 25.14
C GLU A 438 -5.81 1.96 25.88
N ASP A 439 -6.68 0.95 25.98
CA ASP A 439 -6.34 -0.35 26.56
C ASP A 439 -5.24 -1.07 25.76
N GLU A 440 -5.32 -1.02 24.42
CA GLU A 440 -4.28 -1.56 23.53
C GLU A 440 -2.96 -0.80 23.67
N ILE A 441 -2.99 0.53 23.74
CA ILE A 441 -1.80 1.36 23.99
C ILE A 441 -1.15 0.94 25.30
N HIS A 442 -1.92 0.77 26.38
CA HIS A 442 -1.38 0.40 27.68
C HIS A 442 -0.70 -0.97 27.64
N SER A 443 -1.34 -1.98 27.03
CA SER A 443 -0.73 -3.31 26.84
C SER A 443 0.57 -3.24 26.03
N LYS A 444 0.61 -2.42 24.97
CA LYS A 444 1.80 -2.25 24.12
C LYS A 444 2.91 -1.47 24.82
N GLU A 445 2.58 -0.52 25.67
CA GLU A 445 3.55 0.22 26.50
C GLU A 445 4.22 -0.70 27.54
N GLU A 446 3.47 -1.64 28.13
CA GLU A 446 4.05 -2.67 29.01
C GLU A 446 5.00 -3.60 28.25
N GLU A 447 4.64 -4.02 27.04
CA GLU A 447 5.53 -4.80 26.16
C GLU A 447 6.80 -4.02 25.79
N LEU A 448 6.66 -2.73 25.43
CA LEU A 448 7.77 -1.85 25.12
C LEU A 448 8.72 -1.69 26.31
N MET A 449 8.18 -1.58 27.53
CA MET A 449 8.97 -1.49 28.75
C MET A 449 9.80 -2.75 29.00
N LYS A 450 9.22 -3.94 28.76
CA LYS A 450 9.94 -5.22 28.85
C LYS A 450 11.07 -5.30 27.82
N VAL A 451 10.80 -4.93 26.56
CA VAL A 451 11.82 -4.93 25.48
C VAL A 451 12.97 -3.96 25.79
N ARG A 452 12.67 -2.79 26.35
CA ARG A 452 13.71 -1.83 26.79
C ARG A 452 14.58 -2.37 27.93
N SER A 453 13.98 -3.07 28.89
CA SER A 453 14.72 -3.75 29.95
C SER A 453 15.65 -4.83 29.38
N ASP A 454 15.14 -5.66 28.47
CA ASP A 454 15.95 -6.70 27.79
C ASP A 454 17.11 -6.11 26.98
N LEU A 455 16.89 -4.98 26.30
CA LEU A 455 17.94 -4.25 25.57
C LEU A 455 19.03 -3.76 26.52
N GLN A 456 18.65 -3.19 27.67
CA GLN A 456 19.61 -2.70 28.66
C GLN A 456 20.46 -3.85 29.23
N GLU A 457 19.87 -4.99 29.54
CA GLU A 457 20.62 -6.18 29.99
C GLU A 457 21.60 -6.69 28.94
N ILE A 458 21.20 -6.69 27.66
CA ILE A 458 22.07 -7.13 26.57
C ILE A 458 23.22 -6.15 26.35
N ASP A 459 22.96 -4.85 26.42
CA ASP A 459 24.01 -3.83 26.29
C ASP A 459 25.04 -3.93 27.42
N GLN A 460 24.60 -4.24 28.64
CA GLN A 460 25.50 -4.52 29.77
C GLN A 460 26.38 -5.76 29.50
N LYS A 461 25.77 -6.88 29.06
CA LYS A 461 26.51 -8.11 28.71
C LYS A 461 27.48 -7.90 27.55
N ILE A 462 27.11 -7.11 26.54
CA ILE A 462 28.02 -6.76 25.44
C ILE A 462 29.21 -5.97 25.96
N THR A 463 28.98 -5.00 26.85
CA THR A 463 30.05 -4.18 27.44
C THR A 463 31.02 -5.03 28.25
N GLU A 464 30.52 -5.98 29.05
CA GLU A 464 31.33 -6.95 29.79
C GLU A 464 32.21 -7.79 28.84
N LEU A 465 31.61 -8.36 27.78
CA LEU A 465 32.36 -9.16 26.80
C LEU A 465 33.42 -8.36 26.04
N VAL A 466 33.15 -7.10 25.71
CA VAL A 466 34.13 -6.22 25.06
C VAL A 466 35.29 -5.92 26.00
N SER A 467 35.01 -5.72 27.29
CA SER A 467 36.07 -5.48 28.29
C SER A 467 36.99 -6.70 28.46
N GLU A 468 36.43 -7.91 28.45
CA GLU A 468 37.22 -9.15 28.49
C GLU A 468 38.02 -9.37 27.20
N GLN A 469 37.46 -9.03 26.04
CA GLN A 469 38.19 -9.05 24.77
C GLN A 469 39.41 -8.13 24.80
N GLN A 470 39.27 -6.91 25.32
CA GLN A 470 40.37 -5.95 25.43
C GLN A 470 41.47 -6.42 26.39
N LYS A 471 41.12 -7.05 27.51
CA LYS A 471 42.10 -7.65 28.44
C LYS A 471 42.94 -8.72 27.75
N ILE A 472 42.28 -9.67 27.07
CA ILE A 472 42.95 -10.76 26.35
C ILE A 472 43.82 -10.23 25.20
N GLU A 473 43.36 -9.20 24.50
CA GLU A 473 44.13 -8.57 23.43
C GLU A 473 45.39 -7.89 23.97
N ALA A 474 45.30 -7.22 25.13
CA ALA A 474 46.46 -6.64 25.83
C ALA A 474 47.46 -7.71 26.29
N GLU A 475 46.97 -8.83 26.85
CA GLU A 475 47.82 -9.99 27.22
C GLU A 475 48.53 -10.58 26.00
N CYS A 476 47.82 -10.75 24.88
CA CYS A 476 48.41 -11.24 23.63
C CYS A 476 49.47 -10.27 23.08
N ALA A 477 49.23 -8.97 23.16
CA ALA A 477 50.18 -7.95 22.72
C ALA A 477 51.44 -7.96 23.59
N HIS A 478 51.28 -8.09 24.91
CA HIS A 478 52.39 -8.21 25.84
C HIS A 478 53.24 -9.45 25.57
N GLY A 479 52.61 -10.63 25.48
CA GLY A 479 53.33 -11.88 25.19
C GLY A 479 54.07 -11.85 23.85
N LYS A 480 53.53 -11.20 22.81
CA LYS A 480 54.23 -11.00 21.54
C LYS A 480 55.46 -10.11 21.67
N SER A 481 55.38 -9.05 22.47
CA SER A 481 56.51 -8.15 22.72
C SER A 481 57.64 -8.89 23.44
N GLU A 482 57.33 -9.72 24.44
CA GLU A 482 58.32 -10.55 25.14
C GLU A 482 58.94 -11.58 24.19
N MET A 483 58.14 -12.21 23.34
CA MET A 483 58.62 -13.16 22.34
C MET A 483 59.63 -12.51 21.36
N GLU A 484 59.39 -11.26 20.97
CA GLU A 484 60.30 -10.53 20.08
C GLU A 484 61.62 -10.17 20.78
N GLN A 485 61.58 -9.82 22.07
CA GLN A 485 62.80 -9.62 22.87
C GLN A 485 63.66 -10.89 22.92
N PHE A 486 63.04 -12.05 23.21
CA PHE A 486 63.78 -13.32 23.23
C PHE A 486 64.34 -13.72 21.86
N LYS A 487 63.65 -13.41 20.77
CA LYS A 487 64.20 -13.62 19.42
C LYS A 487 65.42 -12.75 19.15
N GLN A 488 65.39 -11.49 19.61
CA GLN A 488 66.53 -10.58 19.50
C GLN A 488 67.72 -11.07 20.32
N ASP A 489 67.48 -11.60 21.52
CA ASP A 489 68.51 -12.21 22.36
C ASP A 489 69.14 -13.44 21.70
N ILE A 490 68.34 -14.32 21.08
CA ILE A 490 68.84 -15.45 20.29
C ILE A 490 69.71 -14.97 19.13
N ALA A 491 69.30 -13.90 18.42
CA ALA A 491 70.09 -13.36 17.32
C ALA A 491 71.44 -12.78 17.80
N ASN A 492 71.46 -12.12 18.96
CA ASN A 492 72.68 -11.59 19.56
C ASN A 492 73.62 -12.70 20.04
N ALA A 493 73.08 -13.73 20.71
CA ALA A 493 73.85 -14.90 21.16
C ALA A 493 74.47 -15.66 19.96
N ASN A 494 73.72 -15.83 18.86
CA ASN A 494 74.26 -16.46 17.64
C ASN A 494 75.40 -15.65 17.01
N LYS A 495 75.32 -14.32 17.00
CA LYS A 495 76.42 -13.46 16.53
C LYS A 495 77.67 -13.62 17.40
N GLN A 496 77.50 -13.65 18.73
CA GLN A 496 78.60 -13.89 19.66
C GLN A 496 79.23 -15.27 19.43
N LYS A 497 78.42 -16.32 19.29
CA LYS A 497 78.88 -17.69 18.97
C LYS A 497 79.73 -17.73 17.70
N GLN A 498 79.35 -17.01 16.65
CA GLN A 498 80.13 -16.92 15.41
C GLN A 498 81.47 -16.19 15.59
N LEU A 499 81.53 -15.15 16.42
CA LEU A 499 82.78 -14.45 16.71
C LEU A 499 83.75 -15.31 17.55
N ILE A 500 83.22 -15.97 18.57
CA ILE A 500 83.98 -16.87 19.46
C ILE A 500 84.54 -18.06 18.68
N SER A 501 83.74 -18.72 17.85
CA SER A 501 84.20 -19.85 17.02
C SER A 501 85.33 -19.47 16.05
N LYS A 502 85.28 -18.27 15.45
CA LYS A 502 86.38 -17.73 14.62
C LYS A 502 87.64 -17.48 15.43
N ALA A 503 87.52 -16.95 16.65
CA ALA A 503 88.66 -16.71 17.53
C ALA A 503 89.31 -18.03 17.96
N LEU A 504 88.50 -19.02 18.31
CA LEU A 504 88.91 -20.37 18.71
C LEU A 504 89.71 -21.05 17.58
N SER A 505 89.20 -21.03 16.34
CA SER A 505 89.92 -21.60 15.19
C SER A 505 91.30 -20.96 14.95
N LYS A 506 91.44 -19.64 15.15
CA LYS A 506 92.74 -18.96 15.04
C LYS A 506 93.72 -19.41 16.13
N LYS A 507 93.23 -19.54 17.38
CA LYS A 507 94.06 -19.94 18.52
C LYS A 507 94.50 -21.40 18.43
N GLU A 508 93.64 -22.30 17.95
CA GLU A 508 93.98 -23.70 17.69
C GLU A 508 95.08 -23.84 16.64
N LYS A 509 95.06 -23.03 15.57
CA LYS A 509 96.15 -22.99 14.58
C LYS A 509 97.47 -22.52 15.21
N SER A 510 97.45 -21.44 15.98
CA SER A 510 98.65 -20.96 16.68
C SER A 510 99.22 -21.97 17.68
N LEU A 511 98.37 -22.75 18.35
CA LEU A 511 98.81 -23.82 19.24
C LEU A 511 99.57 -24.91 18.47
N LEU A 512 99.05 -25.32 17.32
CA LEU A 512 99.70 -26.32 16.45
C LEU A 512 101.08 -25.84 15.98
N ASP A 513 101.19 -24.57 15.58
CA ASP A 513 102.47 -23.98 15.16
C ASP A 513 103.51 -23.98 16.29
N VAL A 514 103.11 -23.62 17.51
CA VAL A 514 103.98 -23.63 18.69
C VAL A 514 104.40 -25.05 19.07
N GLN A 515 103.50 -26.04 18.97
CA GLN A 515 103.82 -27.45 19.23
C GLN A 515 104.88 -27.98 18.25
N ASN A 516 104.76 -27.67 16.96
CA ASN A 516 105.75 -28.03 15.95
C ASN A 516 107.13 -27.42 16.25
N GLN A 517 107.18 -26.15 16.69
CA GLN A 517 108.43 -25.51 17.09
C GLN A 517 109.07 -26.18 18.32
N ILE A 518 108.27 -26.57 19.31
CA ILE A 518 108.77 -27.28 20.51
C ILE A 518 109.41 -28.62 20.12
N GLU A 519 108.79 -29.39 19.21
CA GLU A 519 109.37 -30.65 18.73
C GLU A 519 110.69 -30.45 18.01
N GLN A 520 110.78 -29.43 17.14
CA GLN A 520 112.03 -29.08 16.45
C GLN A 520 113.15 -28.71 17.41
N LEU A 521 112.86 -27.92 18.45
CA LEU A 521 113.84 -27.52 19.47
C LEU A 521 114.31 -28.71 20.31
N LYS A 522 113.41 -29.58 20.75
CA LYS A 522 113.75 -30.83 21.47
C LYS A 522 114.67 -31.73 20.64
N ALA A 523 114.36 -31.89 19.36
CA ALA A 523 115.15 -32.69 18.44
C ALA A 523 116.53 -32.06 18.13
N SER A 524 116.68 -30.73 18.22
CA SER A 524 117.97 -30.05 18.08
C SER A 524 118.85 -30.26 19.31
N MET A 525 118.28 -30.06 20.51
CA MET A 525 118.98 -30.26 21.79
C MET A 525 119.50 -31.69 21.96
N ALA A 526 118.65 -32.71 21.72
CA ALA A 526 119.00 -34.12 21.85
C ALA A 526 120.19 -34.54 20.99
N MET A 527 120.48 -33.78 19.92
CA MET A 527 121.55 -34.09 18.99
C MET A 527 122.85 -33.38 19.36
N LYS A 528 122.77 -32.13 19.82
CA LYS A 528 123.92 -31.41 20.36
C LYS A 528 124.46 -32.09 21.61
N THR A 529 123.59 -32.69 22.43
CA THR A 529 124.00 -33.52 23.57
C THR A 529 124.68 -34.82 23.15
N ALA A 530 124.15 -35.53 22.16
CA ALA A 530 124.78 -36.75 21.60
C ALA A 530 126.17 -36.45 21.02
N GLU A 531 126.38 -35.25 20.48
CA GLU A 531 127.65 -34.83 19.90
C GLU A 531 128.77 -34.60 20.92
N MET A 532 128.45 -34.12 22.13
CA MET A 532 129.43 -33.96 23.23
C MET A 532 130.11 -35.29 23.61
N GLY A 533 129.46 -36.43 23.37
CA GLY A 533 129.99 -37.77 23.67
C GLY A 533 131.11 -38.25 22.74
N THR A 534 131.40 -37.54 21.64
CA THR A 534 132.34 -37.99 20.59
C THR A 534 133.74 -37.36 20.73
N GLU A 535 134.80 -38.03 20.27
CA GLU A 535 136.18 -37.48 20.23
C GLU A 535 136.36 -36.44 19.12
N LEU A 536 137.32 -35.53 19.28
CA LEU A 536 137.66 -34.50 18.28
C LEU A 536 138.72 -35.08 17.33
N ILE A 537 138.29 -35.64 16.20
CA ILE A 537 139.17 -36.28 15.22
C ILE A 537 139.20 -35.42 13.95
N ASP A 538 140.39 -35.18 13.40
CA ASP A 538 140.64 -34.30 12.24
C ASP A 538 140.32 -34.97 10.89
N HIS A 539 139.93 -36.24 10.91
CA HIS A 539 139.57 -37.02 9.74
C HIS A 539 138.39 -37.94 10.08
N LEU A 540 137.41 -38.01 9.16
CA LEU A 540 136.33 -39.00 9.26
C LEU A 540 136.94 -40.41 9.31
N THR A 541 136.43 -41.23 10.23
CA THR A 541 136.77 -42.65 10.29
C THR A 541 136.39 -43.35 8.96
N PRO A 542 137.06 -44.46 8.59
CA PRO A 542 136.74 -45.19 7.36
C PRO A 542 135.28 -45.68 7.32
N GLU A 543 134.66 -45.91 8.48
CA GLU A 543 133.23 -46.22 8.60
C GLU A 543 132.35 -45.00 8.30
N GLU A 544 132.69 -43.82 8.83
CA GLU A 544 131.97 -42.56 8.55
C GLU A 544 132.15 -42.11 7.08
N LYS A 545 133.29 -42.37 6.43
CA LYS A 545 133.46 -42.11 4.99
C LYS A 545 132.56 -43.00 4.13
N LYS A 546 132.43 -44.29 4.48
CA LYS A 546 131.46 -45.19 3.84
C LYS A 546 130.03 -44.72 4.07
N LEU A 547 129.71 -44.32 5.30
CA LEU A 547 128.40 -43.75 5.66
C LEU A 547 128.09 -42.48 4.85
N LEU A 548 129.06 -41.58 4.69
CA LEU A 548 128.90 -40.34 3.90
C LEU A 548 128.68 -40.62 2.41
N SER A 549 129.40 -41.60 1.86
CA SER A 549 129.20 -42.04 0.47
C SER A 549 127.85 -42.73 0.23
N GLY A 550 127.26 -43.37 1.25
CA GLY A 550 125.93 -43.99 1.20
C GLY A 550 124.78 -43.02 1.50
N LEU A 551 125.00 -42.02 2.35
CA LEU A 551 123.99 -41.02 2.73
C LEU A 551 123.56 -40.13 1.56
N ASN A 552 124.48 -39.73 0.68
CA ASN A 552 124.15 -38.89 -0.48
C ASN A 552 123.19 -39.57 -1.48
N PRO A 553 123.40 -40.83 -1.92
CA PRO A 553 122.43 -41.53 -2.75
C PRO A 553 121.12 -41.83 -2.02
N GLU A 554 121.15 -42.20 -0.72
CA GLU A 554 119.93 -42.41 0.07
C GLU A 554 119.06 -41.14 0.18
N ILE A 555 119.68 -39.97 0.42
CA ILE A 555 118.96 -38.68 0.47
C ILE A 555 118.38 -38.35 -0.90
N LYS A 556 119.09 -38.66 -2.00
CA LYS A 556 118.60 -38.42 -3.35
C LYS A 556 117.39 -39.30 -3.67
N GLU A 557 117.45 -40.59 -3.34
CA GLU A 557 116.36 -41.54 -3.53
C GLU A 557 115.14 -41.17 -2.68
N LEU A 558 115.34 -40.81 -1.41
CA LEU A 558 114.26 -40.32 -0.55
C LEU A 558 113.66 -39.00 -1.07
N LYS A 559 114.47 -38.09 -1.64
CA LYS A 559 113.97 -36.85 -2.27
C LYS A 559 113.14 -37.14 -3.52
N GLU A 560 113.54 -38.12 -4.34
CA GLU A 560 112.77 -38.56 -5.50
C GLU A 560 111.42 -39.18 -5.05
N GLN A 561 111.43 -40.01 -3.99
CA GLN A 561 110.21 -40.54 -3.36
C GLN A 561 109.32 -39.44 -2.76
N LEU A 562 109.91 -38.42 -2.12
CA LEU A 562 109.18 -37.28 -1.59
C LEU A 562 108.52 -36.47 -2.70
N VAL A 563 109.21 -36.28 -3.84
CA VAL A 563 108.62 -35.56 -4.99
C VAL A 563 107.44 -36.34 -5.53
N ALA A 564 107.55 -37.66 -5.72
CA ALA A 564 106.46 -38.52 -6.17
C ALA A 564 105.25 -38.48 -5.21
N CYS A 565 105.48 -38.70 -3.92
CA CYS A 565 104.44 -38.64 -2.88
C CYS A 565 103.79 -37.24 -2.79
N LYS A 566 104.58 -36.16 -2.96
CA LYS A 566 104.05 -34.79 -3.02
C LYS A 566 103.18 -34.55 -4.24
N THR A 567 103.56 -35.04 -5.43
CA THR A 567 102.69 -34.92 -6.61
C THR A 567 101.36 -35.63 -6.39
N ASP A 568 101.38 -36.86 -5.87
CA ASP A 568 100.17 -37.64 -5.60
C ASP A 568 99.29 -36.98 -4.55
N ARG A 569 99.90 -36.41 -3.50
CA ARG A 569 99.23 -35.63 -2.45
C ARG A 569 98.65 -34.32 -2.98
N ILE A 570 99.37 -33.59 -3.83
CA ILE A 570 98.88 -32.33 -4.41
C ILE A 570 97.68 -32.60 -5.32
N GLU A 571 97.68 -33.72 -6.05
CA GLU A 571 96.54 -34.12 -6.88
C GLU A 571 95.30 -34.46 -6.04
N THR A 572 95.45 -35.27 -4.99
CA THR A 572 94.35 -35.57 -4.05
C THR A 572 93.92 -34.35 -3.23
N GLU A 573 94.85 -33.47 -2.83
CA GLU A 573 94.58 -32.20 -2.15
C GLU A 573 93.80 -31.23 -3.04
N ALA A 574 94.18 -31.11 -4.31
CA ALA A 574 93.46 -30.30 -5.28
C ALA A 574 92.04 -30.82 -5.50
N ARG A 575 91.88 -32.15 -5.65
CA ARG A 575 90.56 -32.77 -5.80
C ARG A 575 89.69 -32.63 -4.55
N LYS A 576 90.28 -32.80 -3.36
CA LYS A 576 89.61 -32.56 -2.08
C LYS A 576 89.19 -31.11 -1.92
N ALA A 577 90.06 -30.15 -2.22
CA ALA A 577 89.75 -28.72 -2.13
C ALA A 577 88.68 -28.30 -3.13
N GLU A 578 88.69 -28.84 -4.35
CA GLU A 578 87.62 -28.65 -5.35
C GLU A 578 86.28 -29.18 -4.84
N LEU A 579 86.24 -30.37 -4.27
CA LEU A 579 85.03 -30.95 -3.67
C LEU A 579 84.54 -30.15 -2.45
N GLU A 580 85.43 -29.78 -1.53
CA GLU A 580 85.10 -28.98 -0.33
C GLU A 580 84.58 -27.58 -0.70
N THR A 581 85.18 -26.92 -1.68
CA THR A 581 84.71 -25.61 -2.18
C THR A 581 83.38 -25.73 -2.89
N ASN A 582 83.18 -26.73 -3.74
CA ASN A 582 81.89 -26.99 -4.39
C ASN A 582 80.78 -27.32 -3.38
N LEU A 583 81.07 -28.12 -2.35
CA LEU A 583 80.14 -28.44 -1.27
C LEU A 583 79.74 -27.21 -0.45
N THR A 584 80.72 -26.38 -0.04
CA THR A 584 80.46 -25.24 0.84
C THR A 584 79.87 -24.04 0.12
N THR A 585 80.42 -23.66 -1.03
CA THR A 585 80.07 -22.40 -1.71
C THR A 585 78.89 -22.54 -2.66
N ASN A 586 78.76 -23.67 -3.37
CA ASN A 586 77.69 -23.90 -4.33
C ASN A 586 76.57 -24.76 -3.72
N LEU A 587 76.86 -26.01 -3.36
CA LEU A 587 75.81 -26.98 -3.05
C LEU A 587 75.09 -26.68 -1.73
N ARG A 588 75.80 -26.44 -0.62
CA ARG A 588 75.16 -26.12 0.68
C ARG A 588 74.48 -24.76 0.68
N ARG A 589 75.06 -23.77 0.00
CA ARG A 589 74.43 -22.45 -0.15
C ARG A 589 73.15 -22.55 -0.95
N ARG A 590 73.17 -23.26 -2.08
CA ARG A 590 71.99 -23.48 -2.91
C ARG A 590 70.93 -24.32 -2.20
N LYS A 591 71.34 -25.27 -1.35
CA LYS A 591 70.44 -26.02 -0.47
C LYS A 591 69.73 -25.08 0.50
N GLN A 592 70.46 -24.22 1.21
CA GLN A 592 69.86 -23.23 2.12
C GLN A 592 68.94 -22.24 1.40
N GLU A 593 69.29 -21.80 0.19
CA GLU A 593 68.42 -20.96 -0.64
C GLU A 593 67.10 -21.67 -0.98
N LEU A 594 67.15 -22.94 -1.39
CA LEU A 594 65.97 -23.74 -1.72
C LEU A 594 65.14 -24.10 -0.47
N GLU A 595 65.78 -24.43 0.66
CA GLU A 595 65.11 -24.67 1.95
C GLU A 595 64.39 -23.40 2.43
N ALA A 596 65.01 -22.23 2.30
CA ALA A 596 64.38 -20.96 2.63
C ALA A 596 63.15 -20.66 1.76
N VAL A 597 63.22 -20.98 0.46
CA VAL A 597 62.07 -20.86 -0.46
C VAL A 597 60.93 -21.78 -0.03
N ILE A 598 61.23 -23.04 0.29
CA ILE A 598 60.24 -24.02 0.75
C ILE A 598 59.61 -23.57 2.08
N SER A 599 60.40 -23.16 3.07
CA SER A 599 59.90 -22.68 4.36
C SER A 599 59.12 -21.36 4.26
N SER A 600 59.43 -20.50 3.29
CA SER A 600 58.65 -19.28 3.04
C SER A 600 57.33 -19.54 2.33
N ALA A 601 57.22 -20.66 1.60
CA ALA A 601 56.00 -21.08 0.90
C ALA A 601 55.02 -21.81 1.81
N ASP A 602 55.49 -22.39 2.94
CA ASP A 602 54.67 -23.00 4.01
C ASP A 602 53.98 -21.96 4.93
N ASP A 603 54.05 -20.67 4.60
CA ASP A 603 53.31 -19.65 5.31
C ASP A 603 51.80 -19.79 4.97
N ASP A 604 51.13 -20.65 5.74
CA ASP A 604 49.70 -21.00 5.70
C ASP A 604 48.75 -19.78 5.76
N THR A 605 49.29 -18.59 5.98
CA THR A 605 48.58 -17.31 5.96
C THR A 605 47.82 -17.07 4.65
N LEU A 606 48.36 -17.49 3.50
CA LEU A 606 47.67 -17.40 2.20
C LEU A 606 46.50 -18.40 2.08
N GLY A 607 46.67 -19.62 2.59
CA GLY A 607 45.63 -20.65 2.58
C GLY A 607 44.46 -20.30 3.50
N VAL A 608 44.75 -19.81 4.71
CA VAL A 608 43.73 -19.35 5.67
C VAL A 608 42.98 -18.13 5.13
N ASN A 609 43.67 -17.16 4.52
CA ASN A 609 43.02 -16.00 3.91
C ASN A 609 42.13 -16.38 2.72
N ALA A 610 42.55 -17.35 1.89
CA ALA A 610 41.71 -17.88 0.82
C ALA A 610 40.48 -18.60 1.36
N GLY A 611 40.62 -19.39 2.44
CA GLY A 611 39.50 -20.04 3.11
C GLY A 611 38.49 -19.05 3.69
N LEU A 612 38.96 -18.00 4.36
CA LEU A 612 38.11 -16.93 4.90
C LEU A 612 37.35 -16.20 3.78
N LYS A 613 38.05 -15.81 2.72
CA LYS A 613 37.43 -15.13 1.56
C LYS A 613 36.45 -16.04 0.81
N ALA A 614 36.73 -17.34 0.72
CA ALA A 614 35.81 -18.32 0.13
C ALA A 614 34.53 -18.50 0.97
N GLN A 615 34.65 -18.44 2.30
CA GLN A 615 33.51 -18.48 3.19
C GLN A 615 32.68 -17.18 3.09
N GLU A 616 33.32 -16.02 3.05
CA GLU A 616 32.67 -14.73 2.80
C GLU A 616 31.96 -14.70 1.42
N LEU A 617 32.56 -15.31 0.39
CA LEU A 617 31.94 -15.47 -0.93
C LEU A 617 30.66 -16.31 -0.84
N SER A 618 30.69 -17.42 -0.12
CA SER A 618 29.52 -18.28 0.10
C SER A 618 28.39 -17.52 0.80
N ASP A 619 28.72 -16.75 1.83
CA ASP A 619 27.73 -15.93 2.56
C ASP A 619 27.16 -14.81 1.68
N ALA A 620 28.00 -14.16 0.88
CA ALA A 620 27.57 -13.16 -0.09
C ALA A 620 26.65 -13.77 -1.17
N LYS A 621 26.91 -15.01 -1.59
CA LYS A 621 26.07 -15.74 -2.55
C LYS A 621 24.70 -16.07 -1.96
N LEU A 622 24.65 -16.58 -0.71
CA LEU A 622 23.39 -16.82 0.00
C LEU A 622 22.56 -15.54 0.15
N LEU A 623 23.22 -14.40 0.44
CA LEU A 623 22.56 -13.09 0.51
C LEU A 623 21.99 -12.64 -0.85
N VAL A 624 22.71 -12.91 -1.95
CA VAL A 624 22.21 -12.64 -3.31
C VAL A 624 21.00 -13.51 -3.61
N ASP A 625 21.05 -14.81 -3.29
CA ASP A 625 19.96 -15.75 -3.54
C ASP A 625 18.70 -15.40 -2.73
N ASP A 626 18.85 -15.09 -1.44
CA ASP A 626 17.74 -14.62 -0.57
C ASP A 626 17.12 -13.33 -1.12
N ALA A 627 17.95 -12.33 -1.42
CA ALA A 627 17.46 -11.07 -1.99
C ALA A 627 16.74 -11.30 -3.34
N THR A 628 17.22 -12.24 -4.15
CA THR A 628 16.60 -12.58 -5.44
C THR A 628 15.27 -13.31 -5.26
N GLN A 629 15.17 -14.20 -4.27
CA GLN A 629 13.92 -14.89 -3.94
C GLN A 629 12.87 -13.92 -3.38
N GLN A 630 13.26 -12.99 -2.50
CA GLN A 630 12.39 -11.94 -2.00
C GLN A 630 11.89 -11.04 -3.14
N LEU A 631 12.78 -10.67 -4.07
CA LEU A 631 12.42 -9.87 -5.26
C LEU A 631 11.37 -10.57 -6.12
N ARG A 632 11.50 -11.89 -6.33
CA ARG A 632 10.49 -12.68 -7.04
C ARG A 632 9.15 -12.64 -6.32
N ARG A 633 9.11 -12.93 -5.02
CA ARG A 633 7.87 -12.89 -4.22
C ARG A 633 7.16 -11.54 -4.28
N VAL A 634 7.91 -10.45 -4.12
CA VAL A 634 7.36 -9.08 -4.19
C VAL A 634 6.90 -8.75 -5.60
N SER A 635 7.64 -9.16 -6.64
CA SER A 635 7.23 -8.97 -8.04
C SER A 635 5.95 -9.74 -8.37
N ASP A 636 5.80 -10.96 -7.86
CA ASP A 636 4.59 -11.78 -8.03
C ASP A 636 3.39 -11.12 -7.34
N SER A 637 3.58 -10.62 -6.11
CA SER A 637 2.57 -9.85 -5.37
C SER A 637 2.14 -8.57 -6.10
N ILE A 638 3.10 -7.81 -6.65
CA ILE A 638 2.82 -6.63 -7.49
C ILE A 638 1.99 -7.04 -8.71
N SER A 639 2.33 -8.17 -9.35
CA SER A 639 1.59 -8.65 -10.52
C SER A 639 0.15 -9.03 -10.17
N ALA A 640 -0.07 -9.69 -9.03
CA ALA A 640 -1.40 -10.08 -8.54
C ALA A 640 -2.27 -8.84 -8.23
N ARG A 641 -1.74 -7.91 -7.42
CA ARG A 641 -2.42 -6.65 -7.09
C ARG A 641 -2.70 -5.80 -8.33
N SER A 642 -1.80 -5.80 -9.32
CA SER A 642 -2.05 -5.09 -10.59
C SER A 642 -3.20 -5.70 -11.39
N LYS A 643 -3.41 -7.02 -11.32
CA LYS A 643 -4.56 -7.70 -11.92
C LYS A 643 -5.84 -7.38 -11.18
N GLU A 644 -5.82 -7.38 -9.85
CA GLU A 644 -6.97 -6.99 -9.01
C GLU A 644 -7.41 -5.55 -9.30
N ILE A 645 -6.48 -4.60 -9.40
CA ILE A 645 -6.81 -3.21 -9.77
C ILE A 645 -7.47 -3.14 -11.16
N LYS A 646 -7.02 -3.95 -12.13
CA LYS A 646 -7.66 -4.00 -13.45
C LYS A 646 -9.09 -4.55 -13.37
N GLN A 647 -9.30 -5.62 -12.62
CA GLN A 647 -10.63 -6.22 -12.42
C GLN A 647 -11.59 -5.24 -11.75
N ILE A 648 -11.17 -4.60 -10.65
CA ILE A 648 -11.99 -3.61 -9.94
C ILE A 648 -12.33 -2.42 -10.85
N LYS A 649 -11.38 -1.94 -11.68
CA LYS A 649 -11.66 -0.88 -12.65
C LYS A 649 -12.66 -1.30 -13.72
N GLU A 650 -12.59 -2.53 -14.21
CA GLU A 650 -13.56 -3.07 -15.17
C GLU A 650 -14.95 -3.18 -14.55
N GLU A 651 -15.06 -3.61 -13.28
CA GLU A 651 -16.32 -3.67 -12.55
C GLU A 651 -16.92 -2.28 -12.29
N ILE A 652 -16.11 -1.30 -11.88
CA ILE A 652 -16.53 0.10 -11.73
C ILE A 652 -17.06 0.64 -13.06
N ASN A 653 -16.37 0.39 -14.17
CA ASN A 653 -16.81 0.86 -15.48
C ASN A 653 -18.13 0.22 -15.93
N LYS A 654 -18.32 -1.08 -15.65
CA LYS A 654 -19.60 -1.77 -15.91
C LYS A 654 -20.73 -1.17 -15.08
N LEU A 655 -20.52 -0.94 -13.79
CA LEU A 655 -21.53 -0.35 -12.91
C LEU A 655 -21.86 1.10 -13.31
N LYS A 656 -20.85 1.90 -13.68
CA LYS A 656 -21.07 3.28 -14.20
C LYS A 656 -21.88 3.28 -15.50
N SER A 657 -21.62 2.34 -16.42
CA SER A 657 -22.42 2.22 -17.64
C SER A 657 -23.89 1.84 -17.35
N LEU A 658 -24.12 1.01 -16.34
CA LEU A 658 -25.46 0.65 -15.89
C LEU A 658 -26.17 1.84 -15.21
N GLU A 659 -25.45 2.61 -14.39
CA GLU A 659 -25.93 3.85 -13.76
C GLU A 659 -26.38 4.86 -14.82
N ASP A 660 -25.54 5.12 -15.83
CA ASP A 660 -25.86 6.02 -16.97
C ASP A 660 -27.11 5.54 -17.74
N GLU A 661 -27.23 4.23 -18.00
CA GLU A 661 -28.42 3.67 -18.65
C GLU A 661 -29.69 3.84 -17.81
N TYR A 662 -29.60 3.67 -16.49
CA TYR A 662 -30.73 3.85 -15.59
C TYR A 662 -31.13 5.32 -15.45
N GLU A 663 -30.16 6.24 -15.37
CA GLU A 663 -30.44 7.68 -15.35
C GLU A 663 -31.15 8.13 -16.64
N ARG A 664 -30.73 7.66 -17.81
CA ARG A 664 -31.41 7.96 -19.08
C ARG A 664 -32.86 7.46 -19.08
N LYS A 665 -33.10 6.23 -18.60
CA LYS A 665 -34.45 5.67 -18.48
C LYS A 665 -35.31 6.46 -17.48
N LEU A 666 -34.73 6.91 -16.37
CA LEU A 666 -35.43 7.75 -15.38
C LEU A 666 -35.81 9.12 -15.99
N GLN A 667 -34.94 9.71 -16.82
CA GLN A 667 -35.24 10.94 -17.56
C GLN A 667 -36.36 10.77 -18.60
N GLU A 668 -36.45 9.60 -19.23
CA GLU A 668 -37.55 9.27 -20.14
C GLU A 668 -38.88 9.11 -19.38
N GLU A 669 -38.88 8.34 -18.29
CA GLU A 669 -40.07 8.11 -17.45
C GLU A 669 -40.58 9.41 -16.78
N THR A 670 -39.68 10.30 -16.37
CA THR A 670 -40.06 11.62 -15.81
C THR A 670 -40.71 12.52 -16.86
N LYS A 671 -40.21 12.52 -18.11
CA LYS A 671 -40.87 13.22 -19.23
C LYS A 671 -42.26 12.64 -19.52
N GLU A 672 -42.43 11.32 -19.49
CA GLU A 672 -43.73 10.68 -19.64
C GLU A 672 -44.70 11.07 -18.51
N LEU A 673 -44.21 11.10 -17.26
CA LEU A 673 -44.99 11.53 -16.11
C LEU A 673 -45.45 13.00 -16.23
N GLU A 674 -44.58 13.89 -16.69
CA GLU A 674 -44.92 15.30 -16.97
C GLU A 674 -45.98 15.44 -18.08
N GLN A 675 -45.89 14.63 -19.13
CA GLN A 675 -46.91 14.58 -20.18
C GLN A 675 -48.26 14.08 -19.65
N LEU A 676 -48.28 13.07 -18.77
CA LEU A 676 -49.51 12.61 -18.13
C LEU A 676 -50.11 13.67 -17.19
N LEU A 677 -49.27 14.37 -16.43
CA LEU A 677 -49.70 15.47 -15.54
C LEU A 677 -50.26 16.65 -16.32
N SER A 678 -49.65 17.05 -17.44
CA SER A 678 -50.18 18.11 -18.31
C SER A 678 -51.50 17.71 -18.95
N LYS A 679 -51.63 16.48 -19.45
CA LYS A 679 -52.92 15.92 -19.94
C LYS A 679 -54.00 15.94 -18.85
N LYS A 680 -53.68 15.50 -17.62
CA LYS A 680 -54.61 15.54 -16.49
C LYS A 680 -55.08 16.98 -16.20
N LYS A 681 -54.17 17.95 -16.18
CA LYS A 681 -54.52 19.37 -15.97
C LYS A 681 -55.45 19.89 -17.07
N ILE A 682 -55.18 19.59 -18.34
CA ILE A 682 -56.04 20.00 -19.47
C ILE A 682 -57.44 19.40 -19.36
N TYR A 683 -57.54 18.10 -19.06
CA TYR A 683 -58.85 17.45 -18.94
C TYR A 683 -59.64 17.94 -17.73
N SER A 684 -58.97 18.17 -16.58
CA SER A 684 -59.60 18.76 -15.39
C SER A 684 -60.14 20.16 -15.68
N ALA A 685 -59.39 21.00 -16.41
CA ALA A 685 -59.86 22.33 -16.81
C ALA A 685 -61.07 22.26 -17.75
N LYS A 686 -61.08 21.32 -18.70
CA LYS A 686 -62.24 21.09 -19.58
C LYS A 686 -63.46 20.58 -18.81
N GLU A 687 -63.24 19.70 -17.83
CA GLU A 687 -64.31 19.21 -16.94
C GLU A 687 -64.95 20.37 -16.16
N GLU A 688 -64.14 21.26 -15.58
CA GLU A 688 -64.63 22.46 -14.92
C GLU A 688 -65.39 23.39 -15.87
N GLU A 689 -64.89 23.61 -17.10
CA GLU A 689 -65.55 24.42 -18.13
C GLU A 689 -66.91 23.85 -18.52
N TYR A 690 -66.99 22.55 -18.81
CA TYR A 690 -68.26 21.88 -19.15
C TYR A 690 -69.23 21.90 -17.96
N THR A 691 -68.74 21.68 -16.75
CA THR A 691 -69.57 21.76 -15.53
C THR A 691 -70.15 23.16 -15.35
N LYS A 692 -69.38 24.21 -15.68
CA LYS A 692 -69.87 25.59 -15.65
C LYS A 692 -70.96 25.83 -16.71
N LYS A 693 -70.75 25.39 -17.96
CA LYS A 693 -71.77 25.48 -19.04
C LYS A 693 -73.06 24.74 -18.68
N ILE A 694 -72.96 23.57 -18.03
CA ILE A 694 -74.13 22.81 -17.56
C ILE A 694 -74.89 23.59 -16.49
N ARG A 695 -74.20 24.27 -15.56
CA ARG A 695 -74.87 25.12 -14.55
C ARG A 695 -75.55 26.35 -15.16
N GLU A 696 -74.95 26.97 -16.18
CA GLU A 696 -75.50 28.15 -16.88
C GLU A 696 -76.80 27.86 -17.65
N LEU A 697 -76.97 26.63 -18.17
CA LEU A 697 -78.17 26.20 -18.88
C LEU A 697 -79.43 26.04 -17.99
N GLY A 698 -79.28 26.16 -16.66
CA GLY A 698 -80.39 26.13 -15.70
C GLY A 698 -80.64 24.75 -15.07
N ARG A 699 -81.52 24.71 -14.04
CA ARG A 699 -81.87 23.46 -13.34
C ARG A 699 -83.01 22.75 -14.08
N LEU A 700 -82.76 21.53 -14.54
CA LEU A 700 -83.81 20.65 -15.06
C LEU A 700 -84.75 20.19 -13.93
N THR A 701 -86.01 19.91 -14.27
CA THR A 701 -86.98 19.24 -13.39
C THR A 701 -86.53 17.81 -13.08
N SER A 702 -86.80 17.32 -11.86
CA SER A 702 -86.33 16.00 -11.40
C SER A 702 -86.79 14.84 -12.29
N ASP A 703 -87.98 14.93 -12.88
CA ASP A 703 -88.55 13.94 -13.81
C ASP A 703 -87.78 13.82 -15.13
N ALA A 704 -87.22 14.93 -15.64
CA ALA A 704 -86.42 14.93 -16.85
C ALA A 704 -85.03 14.31 -16.61
N PHE A 705 -84.54 14.27 -15.37
CA PHE A 705 -83.25 13.68 -15.05
C PHE A 705 -83.32 12.14 -15.00
N GLU A 706 -84.36 11.57 -14.41
CA GLU A 706 -84.49 10.11 -14.28
C GLU A 706 -84.73 9.40 -15.63
N THR A 707 -85.48 10.04 -16.53
CA THR A 707 -85.83 9.48 -17.85
C THR A 707 -84.63 9.32 -18.80
N TYR A 708 -83.62 10.17 -18.69
CA TYR A 708 -82.48 10.20 -19.61
C TYR A 708 -81.15 9.69 -19.01
N LYS A 709 -81.11 9.42 -17.69
CA LYS A 709 -79.91 8.95 -16.96
C LYS A 709 -79.36 7.60 -17.43
N ARG A 710 -80.18 6.73 -18.02
CA ARG A 710 -79.78 5.37 -18.46
C ARG A 710 -79.46 5.26 -19.96
N ARG A 711 -79.49 6.35 -20.73
CA ARG A 711 -79.24 6.31 -22.19
C ARG A 711 -77.77 6.53 -22.51
N ASN A 712 -77.29 5.91 -23.58
CA ASN A 712 -75.89 6.05 -24.01
C ASN A 712 -75.68 7.43 -24.68
N ILE A 713 -74.45 7.97 -24.63
CA ILE A 713 -74.08 9.30 -25.16
C ILE A 713 -74.47 9.42 -26.66
N LYS A 714 -74.27 8.36 -27.45
CA LYS A 714 -74.64 8.34 -28.87
C LYS A 714 -76.16 8.43 -29.10
N GLU A 715 -76.96 7.88 -28.19
CA GLU A 715 -78.42 7.92 -28.24
C GLU A 715 -78.94 9.29 -27.79
N LEU A 716 -78.31 9.89 -26.78
CA LEU A 716 -78.58 11.26 -26.34
C LEU A 716 -78.31 12.28 -27.45
N HIS A 717 -77.19 12.16 -28.18
CA HIS A 717 -76.93 13.01 -29.34
C HIS A 717 -77.96 12.84 -30.47
N LYS A 718 -78.41 11.61 -30.74
CA LYS A 718 -79.49 11.38 -31.72
C LYS A 718 -80.82 11.99 -31.26
N ALA A 719 -81.14 11.89 -29.97
CA ALA A 719 -82.34 12.50 -29.40
C ALA A 719 -82.26 14.03 -29.47
N LEU A 720 -81.10 14.61 -29.15
CA LEU A 720 -80.86 16.04 -29.25
C LEU A 720 -81.01 16.53 -30.69
N HIS A 721 -80.45 15.81 -31.68
CA HIS A 721 -80.62 16.14 -33.09
C HIS A 721 -82.09 16.10 -33.50
N ARG A 722 -82.84 15.05 -33.12
CA ARG A 722 -84.28 14.96 -33.40
C ARG A 722 -85.09 16.10 -32.77
N CYS A 723 -84.80 16.46 -31.52
CA CYS A 723 -85.45 17.61 -30.88
C CYS A 723 -85.11 18.92 -31.59
N ASN A 724 -83.87 19.08 -32.06
CA ASN A 724 -83.47 20.27 -32.79
C ASN A 724 -84.14 20.34 -34.18
N ASP A 725 -84.28 19.20 -34.87
CA ASP A 725 -85.01 19.09 -36.14
C ASP A 725 -86.50 19.42 -35.93
N GLN A 726 -87.12 18.92 -34.86
CA GLN A 726 -88.48 19.26 -34.47
C GLN A 726 -88.64 20.76 -34.15
N LEU A 727 -87.67 21.36 -33.44
CA LEU A 727 -87.66 22.79 -33.18
C LEU A 727 -87.53 23.63 -34.46
N GLN A 728 -86.72 23.18 -35.43
CA GLN A 728 -86.60 23.83 -36.74
C GLN A 728 -87.91 23.80 -37.54
N GLN A 729 -88.69 22.70 -37.45
CA GLN A 729 -90.03 22.63 -38.08
C GLN A 729 -90.98 23.71 -37.56
N PHE A 730 -90.82 24.14 -36.31
CA PHE A 730 -91.62 25.20 -35.69
C PHE A 730 -90.96 26.60 -35.76
N SER A 731 -89.94 26.80 -36.60
CA SER A 731 -89.21 28.08 -36.67
C SER A 731 -90.05 29.26 -37.19
N HIS A 732 -91.16 29.00 -37.90
CA HIS A 732 -92.04 30.02 -38.47
C HIS A 732 -93.42 30.06 -37.80
N VAL A 733 -93.54 29.60 -36.55
CA VAL A 733 -94.79 29.73 -35.79
C VAL A 733 -95.01 31.19 -35.41
N ASN A 734 -96.10 31.78 -35.92
CA ASN A 734 -96.50 33.15 -35.62
C ASN A 734 -96.93 33.26 -34.14
N LYS A 735 -96.05 33.81 -33.30
CA LYS A 735 -96.29 33.98 -31.86
C LYS A 735 -97.42 34.97 -31.54
N LYS A 736 -97.81 35.83 -32.51
CA LYS A 736 -98.91 36.81 -32.39
C LYS A 736 -100.24 36.27 -32.95
N ALA A 737 -100.28 35.02 -33.39
CA ALA A 737 -101.49 34.43 -33.99
C ALA A 737 -102.69 34.47 -33.05
N LEU A 738 -102.47 34.30 -31.74
CA LEU A 738 -103.55 34.38 -30.74
C LEU A 738 -104.15 35.79 -30.67
N ASP A 739 -103.32 36.82 -30.59
CA ASP A 739 -103.77 38.21 -30.52
C ASP A 739 -104.44 38.64 -31.84
N GLN A 740 -103.91 38.20 -32.99
CA GLN A 740 -104.50 38.46 -34.31
C GLN A 740 -105.84 37.75 -34.50
N TYR A 741 -105.98 36.52 -34.00
CA TYR A 741 -107.23 35.78 -34.08
C TYR A 741 -108.36 36.49 -33.33
N ILE A 742 -108.09 36.99 -32.12
CA ILE A 742 -109.09 37.74 -31.33
C ILE A 742 -109.52 39.00 -32.07
N ASN A 743 -108.57 39.82 -32.53
CA ASN A 743 -108.86 41.10 -33.20
C ASN A 743 -109.62 40.91 -34.54
N PHE A 744 -109.23 39.93 -35.37
CA PHE A 744 -109.92 39.66 -36.64
C PHE A 744 -111.32 39.06 -36.45
N THR A 745 -111.57 38.36 -35.34
CA THR A 745 -112.91 37.84 -35.04
C THR A 745 -113.87 38.98 -34.72
N GLU A 746 -113.44 39.98 -33.93
CA GLU A 746 -114.23 41.18 -33.62
C GLU A 746 -114.56 42.00 -34.88
N GLN A 747 -113.58 42.24 -35.76
CA GLN A 747 -113.81 42.95 -37.03
C GLN A 747 -114.81 42.23 -37.94
N ARG A 748 -114.78 40.89 -37.97
CA ARG A 748 -115.71 40.09 -38.78
C ARG A 748 -117.14 40.26 -38.30
N GLU A 749 -117.37 40.23 -36.99
CA GLU A 749 -118.71 40.40 -36.42
C GLU A 749 -119.28 41.79 -36.69
N GLU A 750 -118.44 42.83 -36.67
CA GLU A 750 -118.85 44.20 -36.99
C GLU A 750 -119.28 44.34 -38.46
N LEU A 751 -118.50 43.78 -39.40
CA LEU A 751 -118.84 43.78 -40.82
C LEU A 751 -120.12 42.99 -41.12
N GLN A 752 -120.35 41.88 -40.42
CA GLN A 752 -121.54 41.04 -40.63
C GLN A 752 -122.83 41.75 -40.17
N LYS A 753 -122.77 42.55 -39.09
CA LYS A 753 -123.89 43.43 -38.72
C LYS A 753 -124.19 44.47 -39.80
N ARG A 754 -123.16 45.09 -40.36
CA ARG A 754 -123.30 46.13 -41.40
C ARG A 754 -123.89 45.58 -42.70
N GLN A 755 -123.56 44.33 -43.04
CA GLN A 755 -124.18 43.63 -44.17
C GLN A 755 -125.69 43.43 -43.96
N ALA A 756 -126.10 42.98 -42.77
CA ALA A 756 -127.51 42.78 -42.45
C ALA A 756 -128.32 44.10 -42.52
N GLU A 757 -127.73 45.23 -42.12
CA GLU A 757 -128.37 46.54 -42.27
C GLU A 757 -128.56 46.96 -43.74
N LEU A 758 -127.58 46.67 -44.60
CA LEU A 758 -127.64 46.98 -46.02
C LEU A 758 -128.69 46.13 -46.75
N ASP A 759 -128.76 44.83 -46.44
CA ASP A 759 -129.75 43.92 -47.04
C ASP A 759 -131.19 44.35 -46.68
N ALA A 760 -131.42 44.74 -45.41
CA ALA A 760 -132.69 45.32 -44.98
C ALA A 760 -133.01 46.67 -45.67
N GLY A 761 -131.98 47.41 -46.09
CA GLY A 761 -132.10 48.61 -46.90
C GLY A 761 -132.54 48.32 -48.34
N ASP A 762 -131.95 47.32 -49.00
CA ASP A 762 -132.29 46.92 -50.38
C ASP A 762 -133.74 46.46 -50.49
N GLU A 763 -134.22 45.68 -49.52
CA GLU A 763 -135.58 45.15 -49.50
C GLU A 763 -136.63 46.27 -49.45
N LYS A 764 -136.39 47.31 -48.63
CA LYS A 764 -137.24 48.50 -48.56
C LYS A 764 -137.26 49.31 -49.86
N ILE A 765 -136.14 49.36 -50.58
CA ILE A 765 -136.06 50.08 -51.86
C ILE A 765 -136.85 49.33 -52.95
N ARG A 766 -136.73 47.99 -53.00
CA ARG A 766 -137.49 47.16 -53.96
C ARG A 766 -139.00 47.27 -53.73
N GLU A 767 -139.44 47.30 -52.49
CA GLU A 767 -140.84 47.49 -52.13
C GLU A 767 -141.36 48.87 -52.62
N LEU A 768 -140.58 49.93 -52.45
CA LEU A 768 -140.90 51.27 -52.96
C LEU A 768 -140.99 51.31 -54.49
N ILE A 769 -140.08 50.64 -55.20
CA ILE A 769 -140.09 50.55 -56.67
C ILE A 769 -141.38 49.88 -57.16
N SER A 770 -141.80 48.78 -56.55
CA SER A 770 -143.03 48.08 -56.93
C SER A 770 -144.28 48.97 -56.76
N VAL A 771 -144.35 49.75 -55.69
CA VAL A 771 -145.45 50.70 -55.45
C VAL A 771 -145.47 51.81 -56.50
N LEU A 772 -144.29 52.32 -56.88
CA LEU A 772 -144.16 53.35 -57.91
C LEU A 772 -144.56 52.85 -59.30
N ASP A 773 -144.14 51.64 -59.69
CA ASP A 773 -144.49 51.05 -60.98
C ASP A 773 -145.99 50.76 -61.11
N GLN A 774 -146.64 50.32 -60.04
CA GLN A 774 -148.10 50.14 -60.04
C GLN A 774 -148.84 51.46 -60.28
N ARG A 775 -148.34 52.56 -59.66
CA ARG A 775 -148.89 53.92 -59.84
C ARG A 775 -148.63 54.47 -61.25
N LYS A 776 -147.50 54.11 -61.86
CA LYS A 776 -147.16 54.43 -63.25
C LYS A 776 -148.12 53.75 -64.22
N ASP A 777 -148.36 52.45 -64.06
CA ASP A 777 -149.26 51.68 -64.93
C ASP A 777 -150.71 52.17 -64.84
N GLU A 778 -151.22 52.47 -63.65
CA GLU A 778 -152.55 53.07 -63.47
C GLU A 778 -152.68 54.43 -64.19
N SER A 779 -151.63 55.26 -64.13
CA SER A 779 -151.62 56.56 -64.80
C SER A 779 -151.58 56.44 -66.32
N ILE A 780 -150.82 55.47 -66.85
CA ILE A 780 -150.74 55.18 -68.29
C ILE A 780 -152.09 54.67 -68.83
N GLU A 781 -152.77 53.77 -68.12
CA GLU A 781 -154.08 53.28 -68.57
C GLU A 781 -155.15 54.38 -68.55
N ARG A 782 -155.14 55.23 -67.53
CA ARG A 782 -156.08 56.35 -67.38
C ARG A 782 -155.91 57.38 -68.49
N THR A 783 -154.66 57.73 -68.83
CA THR A 783 -154.34 58.65 -69.91
C THR A 783 -154.68 58.07 -71.28
N PHE A 784 -154.39 56.78 -71.53
CA PHE A 784 -154.72 56.12 -72.79
C PHE A 784 -156.23 56.09 -73.09
N LYS A 785 -157.08 55.75 -72.10
CA LYS A 785 -158.54 55.79 -72.26
C LYS A 785 -159.04 57.20 -72.59
N GLY A 786 -158.47 58.23 -71.97
CA GLY A 786 -158.77 59.62 -72.28
C GLY A 786 -158.42 60.00 -73.71
N VAL A 787 -157.21 59.64 -74.17
CA VAL A 787 -156.76 59.92 -75.55
C VAL A 787 -157.59 59.14 -76.58
N ALA A 788 -157.93 57.88 -76.31
CA ALA A 788 -158.75 57.07 -77.21
C ALA A 788 -160.15 57.67 -77.41
N TRP A 789 -160.77 58.17 -76.33
CA TRP A 789 -162.07 58.83 -76.38
C TRP A 789 -162.03 60.14 -77.17
N HIS A 790 -161.03 60.99 -76.91
CA HIS A 790 -160.86 62.25 -77.65
C HIS A 790 -160.55 62.02 -79.13
N PHE A 791 -159.72 61.02 -79.45
CA PHE A 791 -159.40 60.68 -80.84
C PHE A 791 -160.63 60.21 -81.61
N GLN A 792 -161.47 59.35 -81.04
CA GLN A 792 -162.73 58.92 -81.67
C GLN A 792 -163.63 60.13 -81.96
N LYS A 793 -163.77 61.03 -80.98
CA LYS A 793 -164.60 62.24 -81.11
C LYS A 793 -164.09 63.19 -82.20
N VAL A 794 -162.79 63.49 -82.21
CA VAL A 794 -162.17 64.37 -83.23
C VAL A 794 -162.22 63.74 -84.62
N PHE A 795 -161.98 62.43 -84.75
CA PHE A 795 -162.01 61.74 -86.04
C PHE A 795 -163.43 61.75 -86.65
N SER A 796 -164.47 61.54 -85.83
CA SER A 796 -165.86 61.62 -86.26
C SER A 796 -166.32 63.03 -86.67
N GLU A 797 -165.66 64.08 -86.17
CA GLU A 797 -165.97 65.49 -86.47
C GLU A 797 -165.30 65.97 -87.77
N LEU A 798 -164.13 65.41 -88.11
CA LEU A 798 -163.40 65.69 -89.34
C LEU A 798 -163.96 64.98 -90.58
N VAL A 799 -164.57 63.81 -90.42
CA VAL A 799 -165.05 62.98 -91.54
C VAL A 799 -166.46 62.45 -91.23
N PRO A 800 -167.53 63.05 -91.80
CA PRO A 800 -168.90 62.57 -91.59
C PRO A 800 -169.08 61.18 -92.20
N GLY A 801 -169.29 60.16 -91.35
CA GLY A 801 -169.60 58.79 -91.77
C GLY A 801 -168.53 57.73 -91.43
N ASP A 802 -167.40 58.11 -90.83
CA ASP A 802 -166.26 57.21 -90.59
C ASP A 802 -165.89 57.05 -89.11
N ASP A 803 -165.40 55.86 -88.74
CA ASP A 803 -165.06 55.48 -87.36
C ASP A 803 -163.54 55.27 -87.15
N GLY A 804 -163.01 55.84 -86.06
CA GLY A 804 -161.61 55.70 -85.63
C GLY A 804 -161.49 55.17 -84.20
N LEU A 805 -160.79 54.04 -84.00
CA LEU A 805 -160.58 53.36 -82.72
C LEU A 805 -159.07 53.18 -82.43
N LEU A 806 -158.68 53.33 -81.16
CA LEU A 806 -157.31 53.12 -80.67
C LEU A 806 -157.21 51.87 -79.78
N PHE A 807 -156.24 50.99 -80.06
CA PHE A 807 -155.97 49.77 -79.29
C PHE A 807 -154.54 49.75 -78.71
N MET A 808 -154.37 49.18 -77.52
CA MET A 808 -153.05 49.04 -76.86
C MET A 808 -152.52 47.60 -76.99
N MET A 809 -151.27 47.43 -77.42
CA MET A 809 -150.65 46.11 -77.69
C MET A 809 -149.83 45.58 -76.49
N LYS A 810 -150.01 44.31 -76.11
CA LYS A 810 -149.24 43.58 -75.07
C LYS A 810 -148.42 42.43 -75.68
N LYS A 811 -147.18 42.19 -75.20
CA LYS A 811 -146.31 41.07 -75.63
C LYS A 811 -146.73 39.75 -74.97
N LYS A 812 -146.71 38.64 -75.72
CA LYS A 812 -146.95 37.25 -75.27
C LYS A 812 -145.59 36.52 -75.19
N GLU A 813 -145.29 35.87 -74.07
CA GLU A 813 -144.02 35.17 -73.77
C GLU A 813 -144.05 33.68 -74.18
N GLY A 814 -142.87 33.12 -74.53
CA GLY A 814 -142.56 31.70 -74.71
C GLY A 814 -141.36 31.54 -75.65
N GLY A 815 -140.36 30.67 -75.47
CA GLY A 815 -140.05 29.63 -74.48
C GLY A 815 -138.66 29.06 -74.82
N HIS A 816 -137.99 28.44 -73.84
CA HIS A 816 -136.63 27.87 -73.85
C HIS A 816 -136.34 26.81 -74.95
N ASP A 817 -135.12 26.83 -75.51
CA ASP A 817 -134.10 25.75 -75.45
C ASP A 817 -132.81 26.20 -76.19
N ASP A 818 -131.62 25.91 -75.62
CA ASP A 818 -130.36 25.48 -76.27
C ASP A 818 -129.11 25.67 -75.35
N ASP A 819 -128.36 24.57 -75.20
CA ASP A 819 -126.90 24.34 -75.12
C ASP A 819 -125.87 25.17 -74.30
N GLU A 820 -124.96 24.37 -73.70
CA GLU A 820 -123.53 24.56 -73.35
C GLU A 820 -123.03 25.38 -72.12
N ASP A 821 -122.16 24.67 -71.37
CA ASP A 821 -121.11 25.09 -70.42
C ASP A 821 -121.50 25.71 -69.05
N GLY A 822 -121.43 24.86 -68.00
CA GLY A 822 -121.68 25.24 -66.60
C GLY A 822 -120.51 26.01 -65.98
N THR A 823 -120.69 26.93 -65.04
CA THR A 823 -121.85 27.35 -64.26
C THR A 823 -121.65 28.83 -63.92
N ARG A 824 -122.48 29.71 -64.49
CA ARG A 824 -122.68 31.11 -64.05
C ARG A 824 -124.18 31.39 -64.04
N GLU A 825 -124.78 31.32 -62.86
CA GLU A 825 -126.11 31.88 -62.59
C GLU A 825 -125.94 33.30 -62.01
N ALA A 826 -126.82 34.27 -62.14
CA ALA A 826 -127.92 34.58 -63.05
C ALA A 826 -128.32 36.01 -62.64
N ASN A 827 -128.30 36.98 -63.55
CA ASN A 827 -128.80 38.34 -63.30
C ASN A 827 -130.31 38.37 -63.61
N PRO A 828 -131.19 38.73 -62.66
CA PRO A 828 -132.61 38.89 -62.92
C PRO A 828 -132.99 40.37 -63.04
N GLU A 829 -132.85 40.93 -64.24
CA GLU A 829 -133.65 42.08 -64.68
C GLU A 829 -134.63 41.60 -65.75
N GLY A 830 -135.93 41.56 -65.44
CA GLY A 830 -136.91 41.11 -66.41
C GLY A 830 -138.33 40.99 -65.89
N ARG A 831 -139.05 42.12 -65.83
CA ARG A 831 -140.52 42.33 -65.78
C ARG A 831 -140.68 43.78 -65.31
N VAL A 832 -141.20 44.77 -66.04
CA VAL A 832 -142.46 44.84 -66.77
C VAL A 832 -142.44 46.09 -67.67
N GLU A 833 -142.13 45.97 -68.96
CA GLU A 833 -142.62 46.93 -69.98
C GLU A 833 -143.77 46.24 -70.73
N LYS A 834 -144.97 46.30 -70.14
CA LYS A 834 -146.14 45.53 -70.59
C LYS A 834 -146.79 46.07 -71.87
N TYR A 835 -146.37 47.22 -72.38
CA TYR A 835 -147.06 47.94 -73.46
C TYR A 835 -146.06 48.44 -74.51
N ILE A 836 -146.09 47.86 -75.71
CA ILE A 836 -145.09 48.15 -76.78
C ILE A 836 -145.58 49.28 -77.71
N GLY A 837 -146.88 49.58 -77.72
CA GLY A 837 -147.39 50.66 -78.55
C GLY A 837 -148.90 50.69 -78.66
N VAL A 838 -149.35 51.74 -79.36
CA VAL A 838 -150.75 52.08 -79.59
C VAL A 838 -151.03 51.95 -81.09
N LYS A 839 -152.02 51.15 -81.46
CA LYS A 839 -152.44 50.93 -82.85
C LYS A 839 -153.72 51.70 -83.12
N VAL A 840 -153.68 52.57 -84.14
CA VAL A 840 -154.83 53.32 -84.63
C VAL A 840 -155.50 52.50 -85.74
N LYS A 841 -156.81 52.29 -85.65
CA LYS A 841 -157.63 51.64 -86.69
C LYS A 841 -158.72 52.61 -87.12
N VAL A 842 -158.65 53.05 -88.37
CA VAL A 842 -159.58 54.01 -88.99
C VAL A 842 -160.21 53.35 -90.21
N SER A 843 -161.53 53.48 -90.37
CA SER A 843 -162.33 52.88 -91.47
C SER A 843 -163.07 53.96 -92.26
N PHE A 844 -162.88 53.99 -93.59
CA PHE A 844 -163.45 54.99 -94.52
C PHE A 844 -164.50 54.36 -95.48
N THR A 845 -165.70 54.94 -95.69
CA THR A 845 -166.78 54.34 -96.55
C THR A 845 -167.53 55.30 -97.52
N GLY A 846 -167.50 55.05 -98.86
CA GLY A 846 -168.34 55.67 -99.93
C GLY A 846 -168.16 55.03 -101.35
N GLN A 847 -169.20 54.92 -102.21
CA GLN A 847 -169.50 53.80 -103.17
C GLN A 847 -169.21 53.95 -104.71
N GLY A 848 -168.65 52.88 -105.35
CA GLY A 848 -168.88 52.32 -106.72
C GLY A 848 -167.99 52.79 -107.90
N GLU A 849 -167.37 52.00 -108.79
CA GLU A 849 -167.43 50.59 -109.25
C GLU A 849 -166.23 49.76 -108.76
N THR A 850 -165.81 50.05 -107.56
CA THR A 850 -164.38 50.23 -107.37
C THR A 850 -163.90 49.17 -106.40
N GLN A 851 -163.89 47.95 -106.96
CA GLN A 851 -163.62 46.68 -106.31
C GLN A 851 -162.11 46.44 -106.15
N SER A 852 -161.62 46.03 -104.98
CA SER A 852 -162.20 45.94 -103.64
C SER A 852 -161.03 45.83 -102.67
#